data_AF-A0ABD5S844-F1
#
_entry.id   AF-A0ABD5S844-F1
#
_cell.length_a   1.000
_cell.length_b   1.000
_cell.length_c   1.000
_cell.angle_alpha   90.00
_cell.angle_beta   90.00
_cell.angle_gamma   90.00
#
_symmetry.space_group_name_H-M   'P 1'
#
loop_
_entity.id
_entity.type
_entity.pdbx_description
1 polymer ?
#
loop_
_entity_poly.entity_id
_entity_poly.type
_entity_poly.pdbx_seq_one_letter_code
_entity_poly.pdbx_strand_id
1 'polypeptide(L)'
;GDDPTPQVWLFDLALGGDARQLTDREHGVSEFDWSPDGDRIVVAADDPTDAQREYRDAREEGGPIETTRLQHKLDGVGWTDEVRPYLFVVDVETGAERRLDDAYGGGAFQGLAGMEPDWGAEGYIAFTSCRLENPDDTTVRDVYAIDPDETDASVEADEADEADASVEADEADEAESEADEREASIEELREEAETLRARFEADAADDPEGSPSSDRDDGDRGNSNGDADAFSPVSVTPETVAERRETLRERRGELRERIAELSAELKNARERVAEAEELLAAGKCPECGQPVEESPHATGIDEDRERVAELASSLSGAREREETLDDRIATLDELVEAAERLDEIDGTAEMLRERVEEKRAEAAEKREAAAEERDRAAGLKERADETREVAEGKREEAEAAAAAVTELESELDEIDTAREAVDAVEERLESIAELEDRIERHREQRENLEAVNDERRDRLADKRERRDTLREAVDEEAIETAKERKREAEAYLERVDEELEELAEKRTELQNAIGGVRGEIEGLEALREERSSLAATVDSLESLHEETAELEATYGELRAELRQRNVRELERTLNETFELVYGNDAYSHIELDGQYALTVYQKDGEALEPEQLSGGERALFNLSLRCAIYRLLAEGIEGAAPTPPLILDEPTVFLDSGHVSRLVDLVEEMRGFGVRQILIVSHDDELVGAADQLVTVEKDPRTNRSTVTREDAAGLDVASLADD
;
A
#
# COMPACT_ATOMS: atom_id res chain seq x y z
N GLY A 1 -8.12 -13.76 3.05
CA GLY A 1 -7.95 -14.92 2.17
C GLY A 1 -7.78 -14.34 0.80
N ASP A 2 -6.60 -14.50 0.21
CA ASP A 2 -6.14 -13.76 -0.98
C ASP A 2 -6.96 -14.13 -2.22
N ASP A 3 -8.22 -13.69 -2.27
CA ASP A 3 -8.91 -13.54 -3.54
C ASP A 3 -8.20 -12.44 -4.33
N PRO A 4 -7.94 -12.66 -5.63
CA PRO A 4 -7.25 -11.67 -6.46
C PRO A 4 -8.03 -10.36 -6.48
N THR A 5 -7.35 -9.24 -6.23
CA THR A 5 -7.98 -7.92 -6.26
C THR A 5 -8.35 -7.54 -7.70
N PRO A 6 -9.54 -6.96 -7.93
CA PRO A 6 -9.97 -6.58 -9.27
C PRO A 6 -9.05 -5.49 -9.83
N GLN A 7 -8.63 -5.63 -11.08
CA GLN A 7 -7.79 -4.66 -11.81
C GLN A 7 -8.37 -4.41 -13.20
N VAL A 8 -8.01 -3.31 -13.84
CA VAL A 8 -8.37 -3.06 -15.23
C VAL A 8 -7.37 -3.74 -16.16
N TRP A 9 -7.89 -4.51 -17.11
CA TRP A 9 -7.12 -5.19 -18.14
C TRP A 9 -7.57 -4.72 -19.52
N LEU A 10 -6.60 -4.40 -20.37
CA LEU A 10 -6.81 -3.98 -21.74
C LEU A 10 -6.64 -5.17 -22.69
N PHE A 11 -7.60 -5.34 -23.60
CA PHE A 11 -7.51 -6.35 -24.65
C PHE A 11 -7.72 -5.69 -26.02
N ASP A 12 -6.75 -5.86 -26.91
CA ASP A 12 -6.83 -5.33 -28.27
C ASP A 12 -7.63 -6.29 -29.16
N LEU A 13 -8.83 -5.87 -29.58
CA LEU A 13 -9.72 -6.65 -30.43
C LEU A 13 -9.24 -6.76 -31.90
N ALA A 14 -8.40 -5.83 -32.37
CA ALA A 14 -7.95 -5.77 -33.75
C ALA A 14 -6.65 -6.55 -33.98
N LEU A 15 -5.68 -6.40 -33.07
CA LEU A 15 -4.40 -7.12 -33.13
C LEU A 15 -4.50 -8.51 -32.49
N GLY A 16 -5.42 -8.71 -31.55
CA GLY A 16 -5.46 -9.88 -30.68
C GLY A 16 -4.22 -9.96 -29.76
N GLY A 17 -4.16 -11.00 -28.93
CA GLY A 17 -3.05 -11.22 -27.99
C GLY A 17 -3.54 -11.59 -26.60
N ASP A 18 -2.63 -11.55 -25.62
CA ASP A 18 -3.00 -11.68 -24.21
C ASP A 18 -3.46 -10.33 -23.67
N ALA A 19 -4.39 -10.33 -22.70
CA ALA A 19 -4.81 -9.11 -22.04
C ALA A 19 -3.61 -8.49 -21.29
N ARG A 20 -3.45 -7.17 -21.41
CA ARG A 20 -2.43 -6.41 -20.69
C ARG A 20 -3.05 -5.76 -19.47
N GLN A 21 -2.46 -5.99 -18.30
CA GLN A 21 -2.86 -5.30 -17.08
C GLN A 21 -2.54 -3.80 -17.21
N LEU A 22 -3.52 -2.95 -16.91
CA LEU A 22 -3.38 -1.50 -17.00
C LEU A 22 -3.25 -0.85 -15.61
N THR A 23 -3.83 -1.44 -14.58
CA THR A 23 -3.75 -0.95 -13.19
C THR A 23 -3.17 -1.99 -12.25
N ASP A 24 -2.45 -1.57 -11.21
CA ASP A 24 -1.88 -2.44 -10.17
C ASP A 24 -2.07 -1.81 -8.79
N ARG A 25 -3.33 -1.71 -8.34
CA ARG A 25 -3.70 -1.08 -7.07
C ARG A 25 -3.81 -2.13 -5.95
N GLU A 26 -3.23 -1.85 -4.78
CA GLU A 26 -3.22 -2.76 -3.62
C GLU A 26 -4.62 -3.29 -3.24
N HIS A 27 -5.64 -2.42 -3.25
CA HIS A 27 -7.03 -2.77 -2.92
C HIS A 27 -7.93 -2.96 -4.15
N GLY A 28 -7.34 -2.98 -5.35
CA GLY A 28 -8.05 -3.10 -6.60
C GLY A 28 -8.82 -1.86 -7.04
N VAL A 29 -9.41 -1.97 -8.22
CA VAL A 29 -10.28 -0.97 -8.85
C VAL A 29 -11.72 -1.41 -8.70
N SER A 30 -12.58 -0.51 -8.20
CA SER A 30 -14.00 -0.79 -8.00
C SER A 30 -14.84 -0.45 -9.23
N GLU A 31 -14.53 0.64 -9.93
CA GLU A 31 -15.28 1.16 -11.08
C GLU A 31 -14.31 1.81 -12.07
N PHE A 32 -14.66 1.85 -13.35
CA PHE A 32 -13.88 2.56 -14.36
C PHE A 32 -14.75 3.03 -15.53
N ASP A 33 -14.27 4.04 -16.24
CA ASP A 33 -14.87 4.49 -17.50
C ASP A 33 -13.81 5.03 -18.48
N TRP A 34 -14.13 5.05 -19.77
CA TRP A 34 -13.23 5.47 -20.84
C TRP A 34 -13.34 6.94 -21.14
N SER A 35 -12.20 7.60 -21.36
CA SER A 35 -12.19 8.92 -22.01
C SER A 35 -12.83 8.85 -23.41
N PRO A 36 -13.47 9.93 -23.87
CA PRO A 36 -14.08 9.98 -25.21
C PRO A 36 -13.11 9.67 -26.36
N ASP A 37 -11.83 10.02 -26.18
CA ASP A 37 -10.77 9.83 -27.16
C ASP A 37 -10.13 8.41 -27.09
N GLY A 38 -10.42 7.65 -26.04
CA GLY A 38 -9.94 6.27 -25.87
C GLY A 38 -8.46 6.14 -25.51
N ASP A 39 -7.79 7.24 -25.13
CA ASP A 39 -6.37 7.28 -24.75
C ASP A 39 -6.16 7.18 -23.24
N ARG A 40 -7.20 7.49 -22.46
CA ARG A 40 -7.20 7.47 -21.00
C ARG A 40 -8.42 6.74 -20.44
N ILE A 41 -8.30 6.23 -19.21
CA ILE A 41 -9.42 5.71 -18.42
C ILE A 41 -9.46 6.40 -17.06
N VAL A 42 -10.65 6.61 -16.52
CA VAL A 42 -10.83 6.99 -15.12
C VAL A 42 -11.13 5.73 -14.33
N VAL A 43 -10.51 5.57 -13.16
CA VAL A 43 -10.74 4.43 -12.25
C VAL A 43 -11.05 4.94 -10.84
N ALA A 44 -11.99 4.29 -10.17
CA ALA A 44 -12.26 4.51 -8.75
C ALA A 44 -11.51 3.45 -7.93
N ALA A 45 -10.72 3.89 -6.94
CA ALA A 45 -9.96 2.99 -6.07
C ALA A 45 -9.80 3.59 -4.68
N ASP A 46 -9.69 2.71 -3.67
CA ASP A 46 -9.31 3.11 -2.31
C ASP A 46 -7.86 3.63 -2.30
N ASP A 47 -7.60 4.62 -1.46
CA ASP A 47 -6.26 5.21 -1.28
C ASP A 47 -5.98 5.49 0.20
N PRO A 48 -5.74 4.44 1.02
CA PRO A 48 -5.50 4.60 2.44
C PRO A 48 -4.15 5.26 2.73
N THR A 49 -4.08 6.00 3.83
CA THR A 49 -2.82 6.43 4.44
C THR A 49 -2.11 5.26 5.11
N ASP A 50 -0.83 5.39 5.45
CA ASP A 50 -0.07 4.34 6.13
C ASP A 50 -0.71 3.93 7.46
N ALA A 51 -1.21 4.90 8.24
CA ALA A 51 -1.93 4.63 9.47
C ALA A 51 -3.24 3.86 9.24
N GLN A 52 -3.94 4.13 8.13
CA GLN A 52 -5.18 3.43 7.78
C GLN A 52 -4.90 2.01 7.28
N ARG A 53 -3.80 1.79 6.55
CA ARG A 53 -3.30 0.46 6.17
C ARG A 53 -2.99 -0.37 7.42
N GLU A 54 -2.14 0.14 8.31
CA GLU A 54 -1.79 -0.55 9.55
C GLU A 54 -3.03 -0.91 10.39
N TYR A 55 -4.04 -0.04 10.43
CA TYR A 55 -5.30 -0.31 11.11
C TYR A 55 -6.12 -1.43 10.44
N ARG A 56 -6.23 -1.44 9.11
CA ARG A 56 -6.89 -2.52 8.36
C ARG A 56 -6.19 -3.85 8.59
N ASP A 57 -4.86 -3.88 8.51
CA ASP A 57 -4.05 -5.09 8.73
C ASP A 57 -4.23 -5.63 10.15
N ALA A 58 -4.08 -4.77 11.16
CA ALA A 58 -4.28 -5.14 12.55
C ALA A 58 -5.69 -5.70 12.80
N ARG A 59 -6.70 -5.19 12.09
CA ARG A 59 -8.08 -5.68 12.18
C ARG A 59 -8.23 -7.06 11.51
N GLU A 60 -7.62 -7.30 10.35
CA GLU A 60 -7.63 -8.63 9.71
C GLU A 60 -6.97 -9.70 10.61
N GLU A 61 -5.96 -9.31 11.37
CA GLU A 61 -5.31 -10.15 12.38
C GLU A 61 -6.13 -10.32 13.67
N GLY A 62 -7.35 -9.80 13.72
CA GLY A 62 -8.27 -9.94 14.86
C GLY A 62 -8.15 -8.83 15.92
N GLY A 63 -7.54 -7.69 15.57
CA GLY A 63 -7.46 -6.49 16.40
C GLY A 63 -8.82 -5.84 16.70
N PRO A 64 -8.85 -4.90 17.66
CA PRO A 64 -10.06 -4.18 18.03
C PRO A 64 -10.58 -3.28 16.90
N ILE A 65 -11.90 -3.17 16.76
CA ILE A 65 -12.53 -2.27 15.80
C ILE A 65 -12.81 -0.93 16.49
N GLU A 66 -12.09 0.11 16.08
CA GLU A 66 -12.33 1.50 16.44
C GLU A 66 -13.06 2.21 15.30
N THR A 67 -14.15 2.92 15.62
CA THR A 67 -14.94 3.61 14.60
C THR A 67 -15.53 4.91 15.16
N THR A 68 -15.39 5.97 14.38
CA THR A 68 -15.93 7.31 14.60
C THR A 68 -17.18 7.55 13.74
N ARG A 69 -17.42 6.68 12.74
CA ARG A 69 -18.50 6.78 11.76
C ARG A 69 -19.84 6.39 12.35
N LEU A 70 -20.88 7.16 12.02
CA LEU A 70 -22.25 6.83 12.43
C LEU A 70 -22.73 5.55 11.75
N GLN A 71 -22.45 5.41 10.45
CA GLN A 71 -22.74 4.22 9.65
C GLN A 71 -21.56 3.24 9.70
N HIS A 72 -21.34 2.63 10.86
CA HIS A 72 -20.17 1.78 11.16
C HIS A 72 -20.21 0.36 10.56
N LYS A 73 -21.36 -0.10 10.05
CA LYS A 73 -21.53 -1.44 9.48
C LYS A 73 -22.58 -1.48 8.37
N LEU A 74 -22.28 -2.15 7.27
CA LEU A 74 -23.20 -2.42 6.16
C LEU A 74 -23.21 -3.91 5.82
N ASP A 75 -24.39 -4.41 5.45
CA ASP A 75 -24.54 -5.76 4.94
C ASP A 75 -23.86 -5.88 3.57
N GLY A 76 -23.04 -6.90 3.38
CA GLY A 76 -22.26 -7.11 2.16
C GLY A 76 -20.90 -6.41 2.11
N VAL A 77 -20.74 -5.27 2.80
CA VAL A 77 -19.48 -4.50 2.88
C VAL A 77 -18.71 -4.80 4.17
N GLY A 78 -19.42 -5.14 5.26
CA GLY A 78 -18.81 -5.37 6.57
C GLY A 78 -18.73 -4.08 7.41
N TRP A 79 -17.69 -3.97 8.23
CA TRP A 79 -17.49 -2.75 9.02
C TRP A 79 -16.78 -1.69 8.19
N THR A 80 -17.36 -0.50 8.15
CA THR A 80 -16.83 0.66 7.44
C THR A 80 -15.67 1.29 8.21
N ASP A 81 -14.82 2.00 7.49
CA ASP A 81 -13.71 2.78 8.03
C ASP A 81 -13.68 4.19 7.41
N GLU A 82 -12.64 4.95 7.74
CA GLU A 82 -12.43 6.32 7.25
C GLU A 82 -11.70 6.38 5.90
N VAL A 83 -11.32 5.23 5.32
CA VAL A 83 -10.67 5.20 4.01
C VAL A 83 -11.69 5.63 2.96
N ARG A 84 -11.25 6.51 2.06
CA ARG A 84 -12.09 7.06 1.01
C ARG A 84 -11.59 6.55 -0.34
N PRO A 85 -12.50 6.21 -1.26
CA PRO A 85 -12.12 6.02 -2.64
C PRO A 85 -11.91 7.38 -3.31
N TYR A 86 -10.96 7.42 -4.24
CA TYR A 86 -10.70 8.55 -5.12
C TYR A 86 -10.80 8.12 -6.58
N LEU A 87 -11.00 9.09 -7.48
CA LEU A 87 -10.82 8.87 -8.90
C LEU A 87 -9.36 9.07 -9.30
N PHE A 88 -8.88 8.20 -10.18
CA PHE A 88 -7.56 8.26 -10.78
C PHE A 88 -7.70 8.25 -12.30
N VAL A 89 -6.97 9.12 -12.99
CA VAL A 89 -6.86 9.10 -14.44
C VAL A 89 -5.63 8.27 -14.80
N VAL A 90 -5.82 7.23 -15.62
CA VAL A 90 -4.78 6.32 -16.07
C VAL A 90 -4.59 6.47 -17.57
N ASP A 91 -3.37 6.73 -17.99
CA ASP A 91 -2.97 6.74 -19.39
C ASP A 91 -2.89 5.31 -19.93
N VAL A 92 -3.59 5.06 -21.04
CA VAL A 92 -3.75 3.70 -21.56
C VAL A 92 -2.44 3.17 -22.12
N GLU A 93 -1.62 3.96 -22.82
CA GLU A 93 -0.37 3.46 -23.39
C GLU A 93 0.66 3.15 -22.30
N THR A 94 0.90 4.10 -21.40
CA THR A 94 1.99 4.07 -20.42
C THR A 94 1.62 3.37 -19.12
N GLY A 95 0.34 3.32 -18.77
CA GLY A 95 -0.13 2.89 -17.45
C GLY A 95 0.16 3.92 -16.34
N ALA A 96 0.57 5.14 -16.68
CA ALA A 96 0.78 6.19 -15.70
C ALA A 96 -0.56 6.63 -15.10
N GLU A 97 -0.67 6.62 -13.77
CA GLU A 97 -1.86 7.03 -13.04
C GLU A 97 -1.65 8.37 -12.32
N ARG A 98 -2.73 9.15 -12.19
CA ARG A 98 -2.78 10.38 -11.40
C ARG A 98 -4.06 10.44 -10.61
N ARG A 99 -3.95 10.69 -9.30
CA ARG A 99 -5.10 10.94 -8.41
C ARG A 99 -5.74 12.29 -8.69
N LEU A 100 -7.06 12.34 -8.61
CA LEU A 100 -7.85 13.57 -8.59
C LEU A 100 -8.28 13.85 -7.14
N ASP A 101 -7.55 14.70 -6.43
CA ASP A 101 -7.74 14.94 -4.98
C ASP A 101 -9.14 15.44 -4.64
N ASP A 102 -9.70 16.29 -5.51
CA ASP A 102 -11.04 16.84 -5.38
C ASP A 102 -12.13 15.88 -5.87
N ALA A 103 -11.79 14.67 -6.32
CA ALA A 103 -12.73 13.63 -6.71
C ALA A 103 -12.67 12.42 -5.77
N TYR A 104 -13.29 12.59 -4.60
CA TYR A 104 -13.39 11.55 -3.57
C TYR A 104 -14.84 11.12 -3.28
N GLY A 105 -15.00 9.85 -2.92
CA GLY A 105 -16.26 9.27 -2.49
C GLY A 105 -16.58 9.59 -1.03
N GLY A 106 -17.85 9.83 -0.75
CA GLY A 106 -18.33 10.20 0.58
C GLY A 106 -19.80 9.83 0.75
N GLY A 107 -20.19 9.47 1.98
CA GLY A 107 -21.58 9.12 2.30
C GLY A 107 -21.74 7.78 3.02
N ALA A 108 -22.91 7.61 3.64
CA ALA A 108 -23.31 6.40 4.36
C ALA A 108 -23.25 5.12 3.49
N PHE A 109 -23.52 5.22 2.19
CA PHE A 109 -23.62 4.08 1.27
C PHE A 109 -22.50 4.02 0.23
N GLN A 110 -21.42 4.78 0.41
CA GLN A 110 -20.32 4.86 -0.55
C GLN A 110 -19.75 3.47 -0.90
N GLY A 111 -19.51 2.62 0.10
CA GLY A 111 -18.98 1.27 -0.11
C GLY A 111 -19.95 0.29 -0.78
N LEU A 112 -21.22 0.66 -0.97
CA LEU A 112 -22.22 -0.15 -1.69
C LEU A 112 -22.53 0.41 -3.08
N ALA A 113 -22.62 1.73 -3.20
CA ALA A 113 -23.11 2.40 -4.40
C ALA A 113 -21.99 2.97 -5.29
N GLY A 114 -20.75 3.00 -4.79
CA GLY A 114 -19.59 3.47 -5.55
C GLY A 114 -19.60 4.98 -5.84
N MET A 115 -18.72 5.40 -6.73
CA MET A 115 -18.62 6.78 -7.21
C MET A 115 -19.35 6.98 -8.54
N GLU A 116 -19.58 5.91 -9.31
CA GLU A 116 -20.22 5.92 -10.63
C GLU A 116 -19.58 6.97 -11.57
N PRO A 117 -18.26 6.88 -11.86
CA PRO A 117 -17.60 7.82 -12.75
C PRO A 117 -18.12 7.68 -14.18
N ASP A 118 -18.37 8.80 -14.85
CA ASP A 118 -18.79 8.90 -16.25
C ASP A 118 -17.96 10.00 -16.94
N TRP A 119 -17.17 9.62 -17.94
CA TRP A 119 -16.30 10.54 -18.66
C TRP A 119 -17.05 11.11 -19.87
N GLY A 120 -17.61 12.31 -19.69
CA GLY A 120 -18.46 12.95 -20.67
C GLY A 120 -17.73 13.40 -21.94
N ALA A 121 -18.46 13.53 -23.05
CA ALA A 121 -17.94 13.93 -24.35
C ALA A 121 -17.28 15.33 -24.39
N GLU A 122 -17.56 16.19 -23.41
CA GLU A 122 -16.94 17.52 -23.27
C GLU A 122 -15.61 17.48 -22.48
N GLY A 123 -15.16 16.29 -22.05
CA GLY A 123 -13.88 16.08 -21.38
C GLY A 123 -13.93 16.05 -19.85
N TYR A 124 -15.04 16.47 -19.23
CA TYR A 124 -15.24 16.40 -17.78
C TYR A 124 -15.63 14.99 -17.31
N ILE A 125 -15.22 14.65 -16.09
CA ILE A 125 -15.63 13.42 -15.41
C ILE A 125 -16.72 13.76 -14.40
N ALA A 126 -17.92 13.22 -14.61
CA ALA A 126 -19.00 13.28 -13.63
C ALA A 126 -18.89 12.13 -12.64
N PHE A 127 -19.18 12.36 -11.36
CA PHE A 127 -19.19 11.33 -10.32
C PHE A 127 -20.11 11.70 -9.17
N THR A 128 -20.44 10.73 -8.34
CA THR A 128 -21.33 10.90 -7.19
C THR A 128 -20.57 10.92 -5.88
N SER A 129 -20.95 11.82 -4.97
CA SER A 129 -20.38 11.91 -3.64
C SER A 129 -21.34 12.64 -2.68
N CYS A 130 -21.19 12.44 -1.38
CA CYS A 130 -21.86 13.22 -0.35
C CYS A 130 -20.84 14.02 0.46
N ARG A 131 -20.90 15.35 0.34
CA ARG A 131 -19.97 16.30 1.01
C ARG A 131 -20.62 17.13 2.12
N LEU A 132 -21.72 16.65 2.67
CA LEU A 132 -22.38 17.30 3.81
C LEU A 132 -21.58 17.09 5.11
N GLU A 133 -21.84 17.93 6.12
CA GLU A 133 -21.13 17.93 7.41
C GLU A 133 -21.21 16.58 8.15
N ASN A 134 -22.32 15.85 8.00
CA ASN A 134 -22.52 14.50 8.53
C ASN A 134 -22.92 13.53 7.39
N PRO A 135 -21.98 13.08 6.55
CA PRO A 135 -22.32 12.32 5.35
C PRO A 135 -22.93 10.94 5.62
N ASP A 136 -22.80 10.44 6.86
CA ASP A 136 -23.34 9.16 7.31
C ASP A 136 -24.79 9.21 7.83
N ASP A 137 -25.36 10.40 8.05
CA ASP A 137 -26.73 10.55 8.58
C ASP A 137 -27.79 10.71 7.50
N THR A 138 -27.36 10.63 6.24
CA THR A 138 -28.14 10.99 5.06
C THR A 138 -27.93 9.97 3.94
N THR A 139 -28.91 9.91 3.05
CA THR A 139 -28.86 9.11 1.82
C THR A 139 -28.64 9.98 0.58
N VAL A 140 -28.32 11.25 0.76
CA VAL A 140 -28.05 12.19 -0.34
C VAL A 140 -26.78 11.77 -1.06
N ARG A 141 -26.82 11.79 -2.39
CA ARG A 141 -25.68 11.67 -3.29
C ARG A 141 -25.83 12.78 -4.32
N ASP A 142 -24.90 13.72 -4.30
CA ASP A 142 -24.85 14.80 -5.26
C ASP A 142 -23.93 14.41 -6.43
N VAL A 143 -24.19 14.98 -7.61
CA VAL A 143 -23.36 14.79 -8.80
C VAL A 143 -22.35 15.95 -8.85
N TYR A 144 -21.08 15.60 -8.91
CA TYR A 144 -19.96 16.50 -9.10
C TYR A 144 -19.37 16.27 -10.49
N ALA A 145 -18.75 17.31 -11.06
CA ALA A 145 -17.98 17.21 -12.28
C ALA A 145 -16.60 17.79 -12.02
N ILE A 146 -15.56 17.13 -12.51
CA ILE A 146 -14.17 17.58 -12.41
C ILE A 146 -13.52 17.53 -13.79
N ASP A 147 -12.70 18.53 -14.10
CA ASP A 147 -11.85 18.48 -15.28
C ASP A 147 -10.69 17.53 -14.96
N PRO A 148 -10.49 16.44 -15.72
CA PRO A 148 -9.38 15.54 -15.50
C PRO A 148 -8.05 16.30 -15.53
N ASP A 149 -7.88 17.30 -16.39
CA ASP A 149 -6.62 18.00 -16.63
C ASP A 149 -6.42 19.24 -15.74
N GLU A 150 -7.43 19.61 -14.93
CA GLU A 150 -7.29 20.67 -13.94
C GLU A 150 -6.40 20.16 -12.80
N THR A 151 -5.15 20.65 -12.79
CA THR A 151 -4.20 20.41 -11.72
C THR A 151 -4.57 21.30 -10.53
N ASP A 152 -5.12 20.69 -9.47
CA ASP A 152 -5.07 21.23 -8.09
C ASP A 152 -3.66 21.14 -7.47
N ALA A 153 -2.64 20.85 -8.27
CA ALA A 153 -1.27 20.67 -7.81
C ALA A 153 -0.48 21.97 -7.61
N SER A 154 -1.03 23.16 -7.93
CA SER A 154 -0.23 24.40 -7.89
C SER A 154 -0.20 25.12 -6.54
N VAL A 155 -0.78 24.58 -5.46
CA VAL A 155 -0.83 25.29 -4.17
C VAL A 155 -0.40 24.45 -2.97
N GLU A 156 -0.71 23.15 -2.88
CA GLU A 156 -0.47 22.43 -1.61
C GLU A 156 0.86 21.66 -1.52
N ALA A 157 1.42 21.15 -2.62
CA ALA A 157 2.74 20.49 -2.58
C ALA A 157 3.89 21.50 -2.50
N ASP A 158 3.77 22.64 -3.19
CA ASP A 158 4.79 23.69 -3.25
C ASP A 158 4.96 24.45 -1.92
N GLU A 159 3.89 24.62 -1.13
CA GLU A 159 3.98 25.21 0.21
C GLU A 159 4.55 24.23 1.23
N ALA A 160 4.32 22.92 1.09
CA ALA A 160 4.80 21.92 2.05
C ALA A 160 6.33 21.78 2.00
N ASP A 161 6.93 21.65 0.83
CA ASP A 161 8.39 21.45 0.71
C ASP A 161 9.19 22.73 1.01
N GLU A 162 8.66 23.92 0.67
CA GLU A 162 9.26 25.19 1.09
C GLU A 162 9.05 25.46 2.59
N ALA A 163 7.89 25.11 3.15
CA ALA A 163 7.65 25.23 4.58
C ALA A 163 8.58 24.28 5.36
N ASP A 164 8.75 23.04 4.92
CA ASP A 164 9.60 22.06 5.59
C ASP A 164 11.08 22.48 5.50
N ALA A 165 11.53 23.01 4.36
CA ALA A 165 12.87 23.60 4.24
C ALA A 165 13.05 24.89 5.08
N SER A 166 11.97 25.62 5.37
CA SER A 166 11.99 26.78 6.28
C SER A 166 12.03 26.38 7.74
N VAL A 167 11.31 25.32 8.13
CA VAL A 167 11.33 24.76 9.50
C VAL A 167 12.72 24.23 9.83
N GLU A 168 13.34 23.46 8.93
CA GLU A 168 14.71 22.95 9.13
C GLU A 168 15.76 24.09 9.19
N ALA A 169 15.52 25.20 8.47
CA ALA A 169 16.37 26.37 8.56
C ALA A 169 16.20 27.12 9.88
N ASP A 170 14.96 27.27 10.36
CA ASP A 170 14.66 27.89 11.65
C ASP A 170 15.23 27.05 12.81
N GLU A 171 15.15 25.71 12.74
CA GLU A 171 15.77 24.82 13.72
C GLU A 171 17.31 24.90 13.71
N ALA A 172 17.92 25.08 12.53
CA ALA A 172 19.35 25.30 12.40
C ALA A 172 19.79 26.64 13.01
N ASP A 173 19.00 27.70 12.81
CA ASP A 173 19.27 29.03 13.36
C ASP A 173 19.08 29.06 14.89
N GLU A 174 18.08 28.34 15.43
CA GLU A 174 17.90 28.17 16.88
C GLU A 174 19.07 27.40 17.51
N ALA A 175 19.51 26.31 16.88
CA ALA A 175 20.65 25.53 17.35
C ALA A 175 21.98 26.32 17.25
N GLU A 176 22.16 27.17 16.25
CA GLU A 176 23.32 28.07 16.15
C GLU A 176 23.30 29.11 17.26
N SER A 177 22.14 29.70 17.55
CA SER A 177 22.01 30.66 18.65
C SER A 177 22.29 30.00 20.02
N GLU A 178 21.86 28.75 20.23
CA GLU A 178 22.22 28.00 21.44
C GLU A 178 23.73 27.71 21.51
N ALA A 179 24.36 27.35 20.38
CA ALA A 179 25.80 27.10 20.33
C ALA A 179 26.60 28.37 20.69
N ASP A 180 26.20 29.53 20.17
CA ASP A 180 26.80 30.83 20.47
C ASP A 180 26.64 31.20 21.95
N GLU A 181 25.49 30.94 22.56
CA GLU A 181 25.28 31.15 24.01
C GLU A 181 26.17 30.23 24.86
N ARG A 182 26.40 29.00 24.42
CA ARG A 182 27.33 28.07 25.09
C ARG A 182 28.79 28.50 24.94
N GLU A 183 29.20 29.00 23.76
CA GLU A 183 30.53 29.59 23.56
C GLU A 183 30.77 30.79 24.48
N ALA A 184 29.78 31.67 24.62
CA ALA A 184 29.88 32.79 25.56
C ALA A 184 30.02 32.30 27.02
N SER A 185 29.31 31.24 27.40
CA SER A 185 29.42 30.62 28.73
C SER A 185 30.79 29.97 28.96
N ILE A 186 31.38 29.38 27.91
CA ILE A 186 32.74 28.84 27.94
C ILE A 186 33.76 29.97 28.17
N GLU A 187 33.58 31.11 27.51
CA GLU A 187 34.50 32.25 27.66
C GLU A 187 34.45 32.82 29.09
N GLU A 188 33.27 32.95 29.68
CA GLU A 188 33.12 33.37 31.09
C GLU A 188 33.78 32.39 32.08
N LEU A 189 33.60 31.07 31.86
CA LEU A 189 34.23 30.05 32.71
C LEU A 189 35.75 29.97 32.52
N ARG A 190 36.26 30.27 31.31
CA ARG A 190 37.70 30.38 31.05
C ARG A 190 38.29 31.56 31.83
N GLU A 191 37.62 32.71 31.87
CA GLU A 191 38.02 33.85 32.70
C GLU A 191 37.96 33.54 34.21
N GLU A 192 36.93 32.82 34.68
CA GLU A 192 36.82 32.38 36.07
C GLU A 192 37.98 31.44 36.44
N ALA A 193 38.28 30.46 35.59
CA ALA A 193 39.38 29.52 35.77
C ALA A 193 40.75 30.22 35.75
N GLU A 194 40.95 31.22 34.87
CA GLU A 194 42.17 32.02 34.82
C GLU A 194 42.34 32.87 36.08
N THR A 195 41.24 33.43 36.61
CA THR A 195 41.24 34.16 37.88
C THR A 195 41.61 33.27 39.07
N LEU A 196 41.05 32.04 39.13
CA LEU A 196 41.37 31.05 40.16
C LEU A 196 42.83 30.57 40.05
N ARG A 197 43.34 30.36 38.83
CA ARG A 197 44.75 30.05 38.58
C ARG A 197 45.66 31.17 39.07
N ALA A 198 45.35 32.42 38.75
CA ALA A 198 46.13 33.57 39.21
C ALA A 198 46.13 33.70 40.75
N ARG A 199 44.99 33.42 41.41
CA ARG A 199 44.89 33.37 42.88
C ARG A 199 45.79 32.27 43.46
N PHE A 200 45.76 31.08 42.85
CA PHE A 200 46.62 29.97 43.26
C PHE A 200 48.12 30.24 43.05
N GLU A 201 48.51 30.83 41.92
CA GLU A 201 49.90 31.18 41.64
C GLU A 201 50.42 32.25 42.61
N ALA A 202 49.57 33.22 42.98
CA ALA A 202 49.89 34.20 44.01
C ALA A 202 50.09 33.55 45.39
N ASP A 203 49.22 32.62 45.78
CA ASP A 203 49.33 31.87 47.04
C ASP A 203 50.52 30.90 47.07
N ALA A 204 50.95 30.39 45.91
CA ALA A 204 52.13 29.53 45.78
C ALA A 204 53.45 30.31 45.92
N ALA A 205 53.46 31.61 45.62
CA ALA A 205 54.63 32.47 45.78
C ALA A 205 54.94 32.83 47.26
N ASP A 206 53.95 32.67 48.15
CA ASP A 206 54.05 33.00 49.59
C ASP A 206 54.48 31.81 50.48
N ASP A 207 54.98 30.71 49.89
CA ASP A 207 55.48 29.52 50.61
C ASP A 207 57.03 29.50 50.71
N PRO A 208 57.65 29.96 51.81
CA PRO A 208 59.10 29.97 51.98
C PRO A 208 59.71 28.59 52.29
N GLU A 209 58.94 27.50 52.46
CA GLU A 209 59.46 26.19 52.89
C GLU A 209 59.33 25.06 51.84
N GLY A 210 58.98 25.41 50.60
CA GLY A 210 58.87 24.47 49.47
C GLY A 210 60.18 24.21 48.69
N SER A 211 61.34 24.05 49.33
CA SER A 211 62.52 23.49 48.65
C SER A 211 62.61 21.99 48.93
N PRO A 212 62.65 21.10 47.91
CA PRO A 212 62.84 19.68 48.14
C PRO A 212 64.21 19.45 48.77
N SER A 213 64.27 18.75 49.90
CA SER A 213 65.52 18.24 50.46
C SER A 213 66.20 17.33 49.44
N SER A 214 67.33 17.78 48.92
CA SER A 214 68.21 17.02 48.05
C SER A 214 68.89 15.90 48.84
N ASP A 215 68.34 14.70 48.77
CA ASP A 215 69.06 13.47 49.10
C ASP A 215 68.62 12.37 48.12
N ARG A 216 69.35 12.26 47.00
CA ARG A 216 69.59 11.01 46.26
C ARG A 216 70.58 11.22 45.10
N ASP A 217 71.76 10.70 45.36
CA ASP A 217 72.68 9.95 44.49
C ASP A 217 73.31 10.61 43.24
N ASP A 218 74.64 10.68 43.30
CA ASP A 218 75.58 11.04 42.25
C ASP A 218 75.63 9.98 41.15
N GLY A 219 75.54 10.43 39.88
CA GLY A 219 76.28 9.81 38.78
C GLY A 219 75.49 9.58 37.50
N ASP A 220 75.53 10.52 36.55
CA ASP A 220 76.25 10.34 35.28
C ASP A 220 76.35 11.67 34.52
N ARG A 221 77.50 11.91 33.90
CA ARG A 221 77.82 13.13 33.15
C ARG A 221 77.53 12.93 31.66
N GLY A 222 76.69 13.79 31.08
CA GLY A 222 76.54 13.93 29.63
C GLY A 222 76.15 15.36 29.26
N ASN A 223 77.13 16.16 28.85
CA ASN A 223 77.05 17.58 28.49
C ASN A 223 76.49 17.80 27.08
N SER A 224 75.52 18.70 26.91
CA SER A 224 75.57 19.74 25.86
C SER A 224 74.50 20.84 26.04
N ASN A 225 75.00 22.05 26.36
CA ASN A 225 74.58 23.38 25.90
C ASN A 225 73.08 23.73 25.77
N GLY A 226 72.61 24.49 26.77
CA GLY A 226 72.18 25.88 26.64
C GLY A 226 71.23 26.27 25.51
N ASP A 227 69.98 26.50 25.88
CA ASP A 227 69.27 27.72 25.50
C ASP A 227 68.50 28.23 26.72
N ALA A 228 68.70 29.51 26.99
CA ALA A 228 67.95 30.27 27.97
C ALA A 228 66.59 30.58 27.36
N ASP A 229 65.54 29.97 27.88
CA ASP A 229 64.20 30.47 27.65
C ASP A 229 63.40 30.48 28.94
N ALA A 230 62.57 31.51 29.01
CA ALA A 230 61.90 32.02 30.18
C ALA A 230 61.08 30.97 30.95
N PHE A 231 60.77 31.29 32.20
CA PHE A 231 59.69 30.67 32.97
C PHE A 231 58.43 30.55 32.10
N SER A 232 58.25 29.39 31.47
CA SER A 232 56.97 28.98 30.89
C SER A 232 56.07 28.63 32.07
N PRO A 233 54.86 29.18 32.16
CA PRO A 233 53.92 28.75 33.18
C PRO A 233 53.72 27.24 32.97
N VAL A 234 53.82 26.48 34.05
CA VAL A 234 53.47 25.06 34.04
C VAL A 234 52.02 25.01 33.52
N SER A 235 51.78 24.33 32.40
CA SER A 235 50.43 24.14 31.90
C SER A 235 49.65 23.34 32.94
N VAL A 236 48.83 24.04 33.71
CA VAL A 236 47.98 23.47 34.76
C VAL A 236 46.84 22.71 34.07
N THR A 237 47.07 21.45 33.73
CA THR A 237 46.02 20.54 33.24
C THR A 237 45.19 20.01 34.41
N PRO A 238 43.91 19.64 34.21
CA PRO A 238 43.05 19.11 35.27
C PRO A 238 43.70 17.96 36.06
N GLU A 239 44.45 17.10 35.36
CA GLU A 239 45.21 15.99 35.94
C GLU A 239 46.30 16.48 36.91
N THR A 240 47.08 17.49 36.51
CA THR A 240 48.12 18.07 37.38
C THR A 240 47.55 18.79 38.60
N VAL A 241 46.36 19.40 38.47
CA VAL A 241 45.62 20.03 39.58
C VAL A 241 45.14 18.97 40.57
N ALA A 242 44.58 17.88 40.05
CA ALA A 242 44.09 16.78 40.86
C ALA A 242 45.21 16.09 41.65
N GLU A 243 46.35 15.80 41.01
CA GLU A 243 47.54 15.24 41.69
C GLU A 243 48.09 16.18 42.78
N ARG A 244 48.13 17.49 42.49
CA ARG A 244 48.62 18.48 43.44
C ARG A 244 47.68 18.63 44.63
N ARG A 245 46.37 18.57 44.39
CA ARG A 245 45.33 18.56 45.43
C ARG A 245 45.47 17.36 46.36
N GLU A 246 45.73 16.19 45.80
CA GLU A 246 45.97 14.97 46.60
C GLU A 246 47.24 15.09 47.46
N THR A 247 48.32 15.63 46.89
CA THR A 247 49.56 15.92 47.62
C THR A 247 49.34 16.89 48.80
N LEU A 248 48.56 17.95 48.61
CA LEU A 248 48.27 18.90 49.70
C LEU A 248 47.35 18.29 50.77
N ARG A 249 46.41 17.42 50.40
CA ARG A 249 45.57 16.67 51.35
C ARG A 249 46.39 15.72 52.21
N GLU A 250 47.40 15.07 51.63
CA GLU A 250 48.35 14.21 52.36
C GLU A 250 49.17 15.03 53.37
N ARG A 251 49.78 16.15 52.93
CA ARG A 251 50.52 17.08 53.80
C ARG A 251 49.66 17.63 54.94
N ARG A 252 48.39 17.97 54.67
CA ARG A 252 47.43 18.37 55.71
C ARG A 252 47.18 17.23 56.71
N GLY A 253 47.11 15.99 56.24
CA GLY A 253 46.99 14.80 57.08
C GLY A 253 48.17 14.67 58.05
N GLU A 254 49.40 14.76 57.55
CA GLU A 254 50.62 14.75 58.36
C GLU A 254 50.64 15.91 59.38
N LEU A 255 50.20 17.10 58.96
CA LEU A 255 50.15 18.27 59.83
C LEU A 255 49.13 18.11 60.96
N ARG A 256 47.97 17.51 60.68
CA ARG A 256 46.93 17.18 61.68
C ARG A 256 47.42 16.18 62.71
N GLU A 257 48.16 15.16 62.28
CA GLU A 257 48.83 14.23 63.20
C GLU A 257 49.82 14.97 64.09
N ARG A 258 50.63 15.87 63.52
CA ARG A 258 51.58 16.69 64.28
C ARG A 258 50.91 17.64 65.26
N ILE A 259 49.77 18.23 64.89
CA ILE A 259 48.95 19.06 65.79
C ILE A 259 48.42 18.22 66.95
N ALA A 260 47.97 16.99 66.71
CA ALA A 260 47.50 16.09 67.75
C ALA A 260 48.63 15.71 68.72
N GLU A 261 49.83 15.40 68.21
CA GLU A 261 51.04 15.16 69.01
C GLU A 261 51.41 16.38 69.86
N LEU A 262 51.58 17.56 69.25
CA LEU A 262 51.95 18.80 69.93
C LEU A 262 50.90 19.20 70.98
N SER A 263 49.62 18.98 70.69
CA SER A 263 48.54 19.23 71.64
C SER A 263 48.60 18.27 72.84
N ALA A 264 48.92 16.99 72.62
CA ALA A 264 49.12 16.02 73.69
C ALA A 264 50.36 16.33 74.53
N GLU A 265 51.49 16.66 73.90
CA GLU A 265 52.72 17.08 74.57
C GLU A 265 52.52 18.35 75.39
N LEU A 266 51.83 19.36 74.84
CA LEU A 266 51.50 20.60 75.53
C LEU A 266 50.60 20.36 76.74
N LYS A 267 49.60 19.47 76.60
CA LYS A 267 48.73 19.07 77.72
C LYS A 267 49.55 18.44 78.84
N ASN A 268 50.41 17.48 78.51
CA ASN A 268 51.28 16.80 79.49
C ASN A 268 52.26 17.80 80.14
N ALA A 269 52.85 18.71 79.38
CA ALA A 269 53.75 19.74 79.91
C ALA A 269 53.03 20.73 80.84
N ARG A 270 51.80 21.13 80.52
CA ARG A 270 50.96 21.96 81.40
C ARG A 270 50.59 21.24 82.70
N GLU A 271 50.27 19.95 82.63
CA GLU A 271 49.99 19.13 83.81
C GLU A 271 51.22 19.04 84.73
N ARG A 272 52.42 18.86 84.17
CA ARG A 272 53.69 18.90 84.94
C ARG A 272 53.95 20.25 85.61
N VAL A 273 53.73 21.36 84.89
CA VAL A 273 53.86 22.71 85.47
C VAL A 273 52.83 22.90 86.60
N ALA A 274 51.57 22.51 86.39
CA ALA A 274 50.53 22.65 87.41
C ALA A 274 50.83 21.83 88.67
N GLU A 275 51.31 20.59 88.51
CA GLU A 275 51.76 19.74 89.62
C GLU A 275 52.95 20.34 90.37
N ALA A 276 53.93 20.90 89.64
CA ALA A 276 55.07 21.60 90.23
C ALA A 276 54.67 22.90 90.97
N GLU A 277 53.72 23.67 90.44
CA GLU A 277 53.17 24.88 91.08
C GLU A 277 52.39 24.53 92.36
N GLU A 278 51.59 23.46 92.34
CA GLU A 278 50.86 22.96 93.51
C GLU A 278 51.81 22.49 94.62
N LEU A 279 52.87 21.77 94.25
CA LEU A 279 53.94 21.36 95.16
C LEU A 279 54.69 22.56 95.77
N LEU A 280 55.03 23.58 94.98
CA LEU A 280 55.67 24.81 95.45
C LEU A 280 54.76 25.63 96.38
N ALA A 281 53.46 25.70 96.09
CA ALA A 281 52.48 26.38 96.94
C ALA A 281 52.23 25.66 98.28
N ALA A 282 52.36 24.33 98.31
CA ALA A 282 52.23 23.52 99.53
C ALA A 282 53.47 23.60 100.46
N GLY A 283 54.64 24.01 99.94
CA GLY A 283 55.88 24.25 100.69
C GLY A 283 56.55 23.01 101.31
N LYS A 284 55.91 21.83 101.28
CA LYS A 284 56.43 20.53 101.73
C LYS A 284 55.93 19.40 100.84
N CYS A 285 56.80 18.45 100.47
CA CYS A 285 56.41 17.30 99.66
C CYS A 285 55.45 16.35 100.44
N PRO A 286 54.28 15.98 99.90
CA PRO A 286 53.27 15.19 100.60
C PRO A 286 53.67 13.72 100.88
N GLU A 287 54.65 13.15 100.16
CA GLU A 287 55.12 11.78 100.41
C GLU A 287 56.30 11.67 101.40
N CYS A 288 57.22 12.65 101.43
CA CYS A 288 58.48 12.53 102.18
C CYS A 288 58.78 13.68 103.16
N GLY A 289 58.00 14.77 103.14
CA GLY A 289 58.09 15.88 104.11
C GLY A 289 59.30 16.82 103.96
N GLN A 290 60.09 16.71 102.88
CA GLN A 290 61.21 17.62 102.60
C GLN A 290 60.73 19.00 102.07
N PRO A 291 61.54 20.08 102.27
CA PRO A 291 61.31 21.38 101.64
C PRO A 291 61.33 21.24 100.12
N VAL A 292 60.33 21.82 99.44
CA VAL A 292 60.11 21.60 98.01
C VAL A 292 61.09 22.36 97.12
N GLU A 293 61.78 23.38 97.67
CA GLU A 293 62.77 24.20 96.95
C GLU A 293 63.96 23.40 96.38
N GLU A 294 64.25 22.20 96.90
CA GLU A 294 65.34 21.32 96.43
C GLU A 294 64.82 20.04 95.72
N SER A 295 63.53 19.96 95.41
CA SER A 295 62.94 18.78 94.74
C SER A 295 63.26 18.78 93.24
N PRO A 296 63.59 17.61 92.65
CA PRO A 296 63.75 17.45 91.19
C PRO A 296 62.50 17.90 90.41
N HIS A 297 61.32 17.85 91.04
CA HIS A 297 60.05 18.23 90.42
C HIS A 297 59.75 19.73 90.49
N ALA A 298 60.49 20.51 91.26
CA ALA A 298 60.26 21.95 91.45
C ALA A 298 61.43 22.83 90.96
N THR A 299 62.63 22.25 90.80
CA THR A 299 63.84 22.93 90.34
C THR A 299 63.89 23.16 88.82
N GLY A 300 63.09 22.42 88.04
CA GLY A 300 62.98 22.55 86.59
C GLY A 300 61.73 23.30 86.09
N ILE A 301 60.95 23.93 86.99
CA ILE A 301 59.65 24.53 86.63
C ILE A 301 59.75 25.65 85.59
N ASP A 302 60.84 26.43 85.62
CA ASP A 302 61.05 27.50 84.64
C ASP A 302 61.40 26.92 83.26
N GLU A 303 62.13 25.79 83.20
CA GLU A 303 62.38 25.04 81.96
C GLU A 303 61.09 24.40 81.42
N ASP A 304 60.24 23.85 82.29
CA ASP A 304 58.92 23.31 81.89
C ASP A 304 57.95 24.42 81.42
N ARG A 305 57.98 25.61 82.02
CA ARG A 305 57.22 26.79 81.55
C ARG A 305 57.71 27.27 80.17
N GLU A 306 59.01 27.28 79.96
CA GLU A 306 59.62 27.61 78.66
C GLU A 306 59.22 26.57 77.60
N ARG A 307 59.22 25.27 77.96
CA ARG A 307 58.73 24.18 77.12
C ARG A 307 57.24 24.33 76.76
N VAL A 308 56.39 24.74 77.70
CA VAL A 308 54.95 25.01 77.45
C VAL A 308 54.78 26.18 76.48
N ALA A 309 55.58 27.25 76.61
CA ALA A 309 55.54 28.38 75.69
C ALA A 309 56.01 27.98 74.27
N GLU A 310 57.09 27.20 74.18
CA GLU A 310 57.62 26.66 72.93
C GLU A 310 56.61 25.74 72.21
N LEU A 311 56.00 24.81 72.95
CA LEU A 311 54.99 23.88 72.41
C LEU A 311 53.69 24.61 72.03
N ALA A 312 53.28 25.63 72.80
CA ALA A 312 52.13 26.46 72.46
C ALA A 312 52.36 27.28 71.18
N SER A 313 53.56 27.84 71.01
CA SER A 313 53.94 28.56 69.79
C SER A 313 54.02 27.62 68.59
N SER A 314 54.60 26.43 68.76
CA SER A 314 54.69 25.40 67.71
C SER A 314 53.31 24.89 67.29
N LEU A 315 52.41 24.68 68.25
CA LEU A 315 51.02 24.30 67.98
C LEU A 315 50.24 25.41 67.26
N SER A 316 50.46 26.68 67.63
CA SER A 316 49.88 27.83 66.93
C SER A 316 50.35 27.89 65.48
N GLY A 317 51.66 27.80 65.24
CA GLY A 317 52.22 27.82 63.89
C GLY A 317 51.87 26.57 63.07
N ALA A 318 51.58 25.43 63.69
CA ALA A 318 51.05 24.25 63.00
C ALA A 318 49.58 24.45 62.59
N ARG A 319 48.74 25.05 63.45
CA ARG A 319 47.34 25.36 63.11
C ARG A 319 47.20 26.41 62.01
N GLU A 320 48.04 27.45 62.04
CA GLU A 320 48.08 28.48 60.99
C GLU A 320 48.45 27.87 59.63
N ARG A 321 49.44 26.95 59.60
CA ARG A 321 49.80 26.19 58.40
C ARG A 321 48.70 25.23 57.94
N GLU A 322 47.90 24.66 58.85
CA GLU A 322 46.73 23.84 58.51
C GLU A 322 45.67 24.68 57.79
N GLU A 323 45.37 25.88 58.32
CA GLU A 323 44.42 26.83 57.75
C GLU A 323 44.85 27.25 56.33
N THR A 324 46.13 27.58 56.14
CA THR A 324 46.69 27.87 54.80
C THR A 324 46.56 26.69 53.84
N LEU A 325 46.76 25.45 54.30
CA LEU A 325 46.58 24.27 53.47
C LEU A 325 45.12 24.03 53.11
N ASP A 326 44.18 24.27 54.04
CA ASP A 326 42.75 24.15 53.78
C ASP A 326 42.27 25.19 52.75
N ASP A 327 42.73 26.46 52.83
CA ASP A 327 42.41 27.50 51.84
C ASP A 327 42.94 27.17 50.44
N ARG A 328 44.16 26.61 50.37
CA ARG A 328 44.77 26.18 49.10
C ARG A 328 44.03 24.98 48.50
N ILE A 329 43.60 24.03 49.32
CA ILE A 329 42.80 22.88 48.86
C ILE A 329 41.44 23.37 48.35
N ALA A 330 40.78 24.31 49.03
CA ALA A 330 39.51 24.88 48.59
C ALA A 330 39.64 25.56 47.21
N THR A 331 40.70 26.34 46.98
CA THR A 331 40.96 26.96 45.67
C THR A 331 41.21 25.92 44.58
N LEU A 332 41.90 24.82 44.88
CA LEU A 332 42.10 23.73 43.91
C LEU A 332 40.81 22.95 43.64
N ASP A 333 39.94 22.79 44.63
CA ASP A 333 38.62 22.17 44.43
C ASP A 333 37.74 23.01 43.50
N GLU A 334 37.66 24.33 43.72
CA GLU A 334 36.95 25.27 42.83
C GLU A 334 37.48 25.21 41.38
N LEU A 335 38.80 25.07 41.21
CA LEU A 335 39.45 25.03 39.90
C LEU A 335 39.19 23.71 39.16
N VAL A 336 39.11 22.59 39.88
CA VAL A 336 38.70 21.30 39.29
C VAL A 336 37.23 21.38 38.84
N GLU A 337 36.34 21.91 39.68
CA GLU A 337 34.92 22.07 39.34
C GLU A 337 34.70 23.02 38.15
N ALA A 338 35.50 24.07 38.01
CA ALA A 338 35.45 24.95 36.83
C ALA A 338 35.95 24.25 35.56
N ALA A 339 37.00 23.42 35.66
CA ALA A 339 37.52 22.66 34.52
C ALA A 339 36.54 21.58 34.04
N GLU A 340 35.91 20.84 34.96
CA GLU A 340 34.89 19.85 34.63
C GLU A 340 33.67 20.50 33.93
N ARG A 341 33.21 21.66 34.41
CA ARG A 341 32.13 22.43 33.76
C ARG A 341 32.51 22.92 32.36
N LEU A 342 33.76 23.33 32.15
CA LEU A 342 34.26 23.74 30.84
C LEU A 342 34.22 22.59 29.83
N ASP A 343 34.72 21.41 30.23
CA ASP A 343 34.74 20.23 29.36
C ASP A 343 33.31 19.79 28.98
N GLU A 344 32.35 19.86 29.91
CA GLU A 344 30.93 19.56 29.63
C GLU A 344 30.31 20.54 28.61
N ILE A 345 30.60 21.84 28.73
CA ILE A 345 30.03 22.85 27.82
C ILE A 345 30.74 22.81 26.46
N ASP A 346 32.06 22.63 26.42
CA ASP A 346 32.82 22.46 25.17
C ASP A 346 32.29 21.23 24.39
N GLY A 347 32.05 20.10 25.08
CA GLY A 347 31.44 18.91 24.46
C GLY A 347 30.01 19.13 23.96
N THR A 348 29.20 19.91 24.69
CA THR A 348 27.84 20.26 24.25
C THR A 348 27.86 21.20 23.03
N ALA A 349 28.78 22.16 23.01
CA ALA A 349 28.92 23.10 21.89
C ALA A 349 29.39 22.39 20.61
N GLU A 350 30.30 21.42 20.70
CA GLU A 350 30.71 20.60 19.56
C GLU A 350 29.54 19.82 18.95
N MET A 351 28.74 19.14 19.78
CA MET A 351 27.55 18.41 19.33
C MET A 351 26.52 19.33 18.64
N LEU A 352 26.28 20.54 19.18
CA LEU A 352 25.35 21.49 18.57
C LEU A 352 25.87 21.98 17.21
N ARG A 353 27.17 22.23 17.06
CA ARG A 353 27.76 22.62 15.77
C ARG A 353 27.61 21.52 14.72
N GLU A 354 27.86 20.26 15.08
CA GLU A 354 27.64 19.12 14.16
C GLU A 354 26.18 19.06 13.70
N ARG A 355 25.22 19.23 14.63
CA ARG A 355 23.79 19.24 14.30
C ARG A 355 23.40 20.39 13.37
N VAL A 356 23.98 21.57 13.55
CA VAL A 356 23.76 22.73 12.67
C VAL A 356 24.28 22.45 11.26
N GLU A 357 25.47 21.84 11.12
CA GLU A 357 26.02 21.48 9.82
C GLU A 357 25.15 20.44 9.10
N GLU A 358 24.69 19.41 9.80
CA GLU A 358 23.77 18.40 9.28
C GLU A 358 22.46 19.04 8.77
N LYS A 359 21.81 19.86 9.61
CA LYS A 359 20.55 20.52 9.26
C LYS A 359 20.68 21.48 8.08
N ARG A 360 21.79 22.20 8.00
CA ARG A 360 22.09 23.09 6.85
C ARG A 360 22.28 22.30 5.55
N ALA A 361 22.91 21.12 5.61
CA ALA A 361 23.07 20.26 4.45
C ALA A 361 21.71 19.70 3.99
N GLU A 362 20.88 19.20 4.91
CA GLU A 362 19.52 18.73 4.62
C GLU A 362 18.66 19.84 3.97
N ALA A 363 18.70 21.05 4.53
CA ALA A 363 17.98 22.20 3.98
C ALA A 363 18.51 22.62 2.59
N ALA A 364 19.79 22.39 2.28
CA ALA A 364 20.33 22.66 0.95
C ALA A 364 19.85 21.62 -0.08
N GLU A 365 19.86 20.34 0.29
CA GLU A 365 19.37 19.23 -0.55
C GLU A 365 17.88 19.39 -0.86
N LYS A 366 17.05 19.68 0.15
CA LYS A 366 15.60 19.95 -0.04
C LYS A 366 15.36 21.12 -1.01
N ARG A 367 16.14 22.20 -0.92
CA ARG A 367 16.03 23.35 -1.85
C ARG A 367 16.43 23.00 -3.28
N GLU A 368 17.43 22.15 -3.46
CA GLU A 368 17.85 21.68 -4.79
C GLU A 368 16.76 20.80 -5.42
N ALA A 369 16.22 19.85 -4.65
CA ALA A 369 15.09 19.01 -5.09
C ALA A 369 13.87 19.86 -5.48
N ALA A 370 13.50 20.85 -4.67
CA ALA A 370 12.41 21.78 -4.98
C ALA A 370 12.67 22.62 -6.25
N ALA A 371 13.94 22.94 -6.57
CA ALA A 371 14.28 23.62 -7.80
C ALA A 371 14.13 22.71 -9.04
N GLU A 372 14.57 21.45 -8.93
CA GLU A 372 14.42 20.45 -10.01
C GLU A 372 12.94 20.17 -10.32
N GLU A 373 12.09 20.02 -9.30
CA GLU A 373 10.66 19.79 -9.50
C GLU A 373 9.96 21.01 -10.14
N ARG A 374 10.38 22.24 -9.80
CA ARG A 374 9.88 23.44 -10.51
C ARG A 374 10.25 23.49 -11.98
N ASP A 375 11.51 23.15 -12.30
CA ASP A 375 11.95 23.08 -13.69
C ASP A 375 11.19 22.00 -14.46
N ARG A 376 10.93 20.85 -13.82
CA ARG A 376 10.12 19.77 -14.37
C ARG A 376 8.67 20.19 -14.60
N ALA A 377 8.06 20.88 -13.63
CA ALA A 377 6.70 21.41 -13.73
C ALA A 377 6.59 22.45 -14.87
N ALA A 378 7.57 23.34 -15.00
CA ALA A 378 7.64 24.28 -16.12
C ALA A 378 7.72 23.56 -17.47
N GLY A 379 8.56 22.52 -17.59
CA GLY A 379 8.66 21.72 -18.81
C GLY A 379 7.43 20.86 -19.11
N LEU A 380 6.67 20.44 -18.09
CA LEU A 380 5.36 19.79 -18.27
C LEU A 380 4.32 20.79 -18.79
N LYS A 381 4.29 22.00 -18.24
CA LYS A 381 3.37 23.06 -18.65
C LYS A 381 3.60 23.50 -20.10
N GLU A 382 4.85 23.66 -20.51
CA GLU A 382 5.19 23.98 -21.91
C GLU A 382 4.70 22.90 -22.87
N ARG A 383 4.91 21.62 -22.55
CA ARG A 383 4.38 20.49 -23.36
C ARG A 383 2.86 20.45 -23.39
N ALA A 384 2.20 20.76 -22.28
CA ALA A 384 0.73 20.83 -22.23
C ALA A 384 0.20 21.97 -23.12
N ASP A 385 0.88 23.12 -23.12
CA ASP A 385 0.53 24.25 -24.00
C ASP A 385 0.74 23.91 -25.49
N GLU A 386 1.86 23.27 -25.85
CA GLU A 386 2.10 22.77 -27.21
C GLU A 386 1.04 21.75 -27.64
N THR A 387 0.69 20.83 -26.75
CA THR A 387 -0.33 19.79 -27.03
C THR A 387 -1.71 20.43 -27.24
N ARG A 388 -2.05 21.47 -26.46
CA ARG A 388 -3.31 22.20 -26.60
C ARG A 388 -3.40 22.93 -27.94
N GLU A 389 -2.30 23.52 -28.41
CA GLU A 389 -2.24 24.17 -29.74
C GLU A 389 -2.46 23.14 -30.86
N VAL A 390 -1.86 21.96 -30.76
CA VAL A 390 -2.08 20.87 -31.72
C VAL A 390 -3.54 20.40 -31.69
N ALA A 391 -4.12 20.22 -30.49
CA ALA A 391 -5.51 19.80 -30.34
C ALA A 391 -6.49 20.84 -30.93
N GLU A 392 -6.25 22.13 -30.73
CA GLU A 392 -7.04 23.21 -31.34
C GLU A 392 -6.97 23.13 -32.87
N GLY A 393 -5.76 22.97 -33.45
CA GLY A 393 -5.59 22.77 -34.89
C GLY A 393 -6.33 21.53 -35.43
N LYS A 394 -6.34 20.43 -34.67
CA LYS A 394 -7.09 19.22 -35.05
C LYS A 394 -8.59 19.39 -34.98
N ARG A 395 -9.12 20.16 -34.01
CA ARG A 395 -10.54 20.51 -33.97
C ARG A 395 -10.95 21.35 -35.18
N GLU A 396 -10.15 22.36 -35.55
CA GLU A 396 -10.42 23.15 -36.76
C GLU A 396 -10.43 22.30 -38.03
N GLU A 397 -9.48 21.36 -38.17
CA GLU A 397 -9.46 20.40 -39.28
C GLU A 397 -10.71 19.50 -39.31
N ALA A 398 -11.17 19.04 -38.14
CA ALA A 398 -12.36 18.21 -38.02
C ALA A 398 -13.65 18.97 -38.36
N GLU A 399 -13.79 20.21 -37.90
CA GLU A 399 -14.92 21.08 -38.25
C GLU A 399 -14.98 21.37 -39.76
N ALA A 400 -13.82 21.63 -40.38
CA ALA A 400 -13.73 21.82 -41.83
C ALA A 400 -14.11 20.54 -42.60
N ALA A 401 -13.69 19.36 -42.12
CA ALA A 401 -14.08 18.09 -42.72
C ALA A 401 -15.58 17.82 -42.59
N ALA A 402 -16.17 18.08 -41.42
CA ALA A 402 -17.61 17.92 -41.19
C ALA A 402 -18.44 18.83 -42.11
N ALA A 403 -18.03 20.10 -42.27
CA ALA A 403 -18.67 21.03 -43.20
C ALA A 403 -18.62 20.53 -44.65
N ALA A 404 -17.49 19.96 -45.08
CA ALA A 404 -17.35 19.39 -46.41
C ALA A 404 -18.23 18.14 -46.62
N VAL A 405 -18.39 17.30 -45.59
CA VAL A 405 -19.31 16.15 -45.64
C VAL A 405 -20.74 16.62 -45.85
N THR A 406 -21.20 17.62 -45.09
CA THR A 406 -22.56 18.17 -45.25
C THR A 406 -22.79 18.76 -46.64
N GLU A 407 -21.79 19.43 -47.22
CA GLU A 407 -21.89 19.94 -48.60
C GLU A 407 -22.02 18.78 -49.61
N LEU A 408 -21.21 17.73 -49.48
CA LEU A 408 -21.28 16.54 -50.34
C LEU A 408 -22.60 15.77 -50.20
N GLU A 409 -23.16 15.68 -48.99
CA GLU A 409 -24.48 15.09 -48.76
C GLU A 409 -25.58 15.89 -49.46
N SER A 410 -25.53 17.23 -49.39
CA SER A 410 -26.46 18.08 -50.13
C SER A 410 -26.33 17.89 -51.65
N GLU A 411 -25.12 17.73 -52.18
CA GLU A 411 -24.90 17.44 -53.61
C GLU A 411 -25.46 16.06 -53.99
N LEU A 412 -25.34 15.05 -53.12
CA LEU A 412 -25.92 13.72 -53.34
C LEU A 412 -27.46 13.77 -53.40
N ASP A 413 -28.10 14.52 -52.50
CA ASP A 413 -29.55 14.70 -52.50
C ASP A 413 -30.05 15.36 -53.80
N GLU A 414 -29.30 16.34 -54.32
CA GLU A 414 -29.60 16.97 -55.61
C GLU A 414 -29.47 15.96 -56.78
N ILE A 415 -28.44 15.10 -56.75
CA ILE A 415 -28.24 14.06 -57.75
C ILE A 415 -29.38 13.04 -57.71
N ASP A 416 -29.81 12.61 -56.53
CA ASP A 416 -30.89 11.64 -56.38
C ASP A 416 -32.24 12.23 -56.83
N THR A 417 -32.51 13.50 -56.52
CA THR A 417 -33.67 14.22 -57.07
C THR A 417 -33.64 14.25 -58.61
N ALA A 418 -32.46 14.47 -59.20
CA ALA A 418 -32.30 14.45 -60.65
C ALA A 418 -32.54 13.06 -61.24
N ARG A 419 -32.15 11.97 -60.54
CA ARG A 419 -32.42 10.59 -60.96
C ARG A 419 -33.91 10.29 -60.97
N GLU A 420 -34.63 10.63 -59.90
CA GLU A 420 -36.09 10.46 -59.84
C GLU A 420 -36.80 11.18 -60.99
N ALA A 421 -36.33 12.39 -61.34
CA ALA A 421 -36.87 13.13 -62.47
C ALA A 421 -36.63 12.42 -63.81
N VAL A 422 -35.50 11.74 -63.98
CA VAL A 422 -35.19 10.93 -65.18
C VAL A 422 -36.08 9.70 -65.24
N ASP A 423 -36.24 8.98 -64.13
CA ASP A 423 -37.12 7.80 -64.06
C ASP A 423 -38.58 8.17 -64.40
N ALA A 424 -39.05 9.32 -63.90
CA ALA A 424 -40.36 9.85 -64.24
C ALA A 424 -40.50 10.28 -65.72
N VAL A 425 -39.40 10.56 -66.43
CA VAL A 425 -39.43 10.78 -67.88
C VAL A 425 -39.52 9.45 -68.61
N GLU A 426 -38.81 8.41 -68.14
CA GLU A 426 -38.88 7.05 -68.70
C GLU A 426 -40.32 6.50 -68.65
N GLU A 427 -40.99 6.57 -67.49
CA GLU A 427 -42.39 6.12 -67.34
C GLU A 427 -43.35 6.88 -68.28
N ARG A 428 -43.11 8.18 -68.49
CA ARG A 428 -43.90 8.99 -69.43
C ARG A 428 -43.66 8.56 -70.88
N LEU A 429 -42.44 8.18 -71.25
CA LEU A 429 -42.15 7.68 -72.60
C LEU A 429 -42.84 6.34 -72.85
N GLU A 430 -42.85 5.44 -71.87
CA GLU A 430 -43.62 4.19 -71.95
C GLU A 430 -45.12 4.47 -72.14
N SER A 431 -45.67 5.38 -71.33
CA SER A 431 -47.07 5.82 -71.47
C SER A 431 -47.38 6.40 -72.84
N ILE A 432 -46.46 7.20 -73.42
CA ILE A 432 -46.61 7.75 -74.77
C ILE A 432 -46.66 6.61 -75.79
N ALA A 433 -45.78 5.61 -75.69
CA ALA A 433 -45.77 4.47 -76.62
C ALA A 433 -47.09 3.70 -76.57
N GLU A 434 -47.64 3.43 -75.38
CA GLU A 434 -48.96 2.79 -75.23
C GLU A 434 -50.10 3.62 -75.85
N LEU A 435 -50.04 4.94 -75.67
CA LEU A 435 -51.01 5.87 -76.26
C LEU A 435 -50.92 5.89 -77.79
N GLU A 436 -49.72 5.84 -78.36
CA GLU A 436 -49.50 5.75 -79.80
C GLU A 436 -50.09 4.46 -80.38
N ASP A 437 -49.85 3.31 -79.74
CA ASP A 437 -50.46 2.03 -80.12
C ASP A 437 -51.99 2.06 -80.03
N ARG A 438 -52.54 2.77 -79.03
CA ARG A 438 -53.99 2.97 -78.91
C ARG A 438 -54.54 3.88 -80.00
N ILE A 439 -53.83 4.95 -80.35
CA ILE A 439 -54.18 5.84 -81.45
C ILE A 439 -54.21 5.05 -82.77
N GLU A 440 -53.23 4.19 -83.01
CA GLU A 440 -53.18 3.39 -84.24
C GLU A 440 -54.36 2.42 -84.33
N ARG A 441 -54.68 1.70 -83.24
CA ARG A 441 -55.89 0.87 -83.15
C ARG A 441 -57.17 1.67 -83.44
N HIS A 442 -57.27 2.90 -82.94
CA HIS A 442 -58.42 3.77 -83.23
C HIS A 442 -58.44 4.27 -84.68
N ARG A 443 -57.30 4.49 -85.32
CA ARG A 443 -57.23 4.83 -86.75
C ARG A 443 -57.72 3.67 -87.60
N GLU A 444 -57.28 2.45 -87.33
CA GLU A 444 -57.79 1.24 -88.00
C GLU A 444 -59.30 1.07 -87.78
N GLN A 445 -59.80 1.28 -86.56
CA GLN A 445 -61.23 1.26 -86.28
C GLN A 445 -61.98 2.33 -87.07
N ARG A 446 -61.42 3.53 -87.20
CA ARG A 446 -62.01 4.63 -87.97
C ARG A 446 -62.09 4.28 -89.46
N GLU A 447 -61.04 3.68 -90.03
CA GLU A 447 -61.04 3.22 -91.42
C GLU A 447 -62.10 2.14 -91.65
N ASN A 448 -62.19 1.16 -90.73
CA ASN A 448 -63.26 0.15 -90.76
C ASN A 448 -64.67 0.78 -90.67
N LEU A 449 -64.85 1.76 -89.78
CA LEU A 449 -66.11 2.50 -89.65
C LEU A 449 -66.41 3.38 -90.86
N GLU A 450 -65.39 3.92 -91.55
CA GLU A 450 -65.53 4.67 -92.79
C GLU A 450 -66.04 3.77 -93.90
N ALA A 451 -65.48 2.57 -94.05
CA ALA A 451 -66.00 1.57 -94.99
C ALA A 451 -67.47 1.20 -94.69
N VAL A 452 -67.82 1.02 -93.41
CA VAL A 452 -69.23 0.81 -92.99
C VAL A 452 -70.09 2.05 -93.27
N ASN A 453 -69.54 3.26 -93.15
CA ASN A 453 -70.26 4.49 -93.44
C ASN A 453 -70.51 4.67 -94.92
N ASP A 454 -69.59 4.29 -95.78
CA ASP A 454 -69.78 4.31 -97.23
C ASP A 454 -70.88 3.32 -97.64
N GLU A 455 -70.90 2.11 -97.06
CA GLU A 455 -72.03 1.18 -97.21
C GLU A 455 -73.36 1.80 -96.73
N ARG A 456 -73.34 2.50 -95.59
CA ARG A 456 -74.53 3.22 -95.08
C ARG A 456 -74.92 4.40 -95.95
N ARG A 457 -73.97 5.11 -96.59
CA ARG A 457 -74.21 6.25 -97.48
C ARG A 457 -74.84 5.78 -98.78
N ASP A 458 -74.40 4.65 -99.31
CA ASP A 458 -75.06 4.00 -100.45
C ASP A 458 -76.52 3.65 -100.08
N ARG A 459 -76.71 3.01 -98.93
CA ARG A 459 -78.04 2.69 -98.39
C ARG A 459 -78.88 3.95 -98.07
N LEU A 460 -78.23 5.05 -97.72
CA LEU A 460 -78.88 6.34 -97.46
C LEU A 460 -79.20 7.07 -98.75
N ALA A 461 -78.41 6.93 -99.82
CA ALA A 461 -78.73 7.45 -101.14
C ALA A 461 -80.03 6.80 -101.66
N ASP A 462 -80.15 5.48 -101.52
CA ASP A 462 -81.40 4.73 -101.78
C ASP A 462 -82.58 5.29 -100.95
N LYS A 463 -82.34 5.60 -99.66
CA LYS A 463 -83.35 6.19 -98.78
C LYS A 463 -83.59 7.69 -99.01
N ARG A 464 -82.64 8.43 -99.60
CA ARG A 464 -82.77 9.87 -99.90
C ARG A 464 -83.54 10.09 -101.18
N GLU A 465 -83.37 9.22 -102.18
CA GLU A 465 -84.31 9.11 -103.31
C GLU A 465 -85.74 8.85 -102.80
N ARG A 466 -85.88 7.97 -101.78
CA ARG A 466 -87.14 7.74 -101.07
C ARG A 466 -87.65 8.98 -100.31
N ARG A 467 -86.75 9.75 -99.70
CA ARG A 467 -87.07 10.96 -98.92
C ARG A 467 -87.36 12.18 -99.79
N ASP A 468 -86.73 12.37 -100.94
CA ASP A 468 -87.01 13.52 -101.81
C ASP A 468 -88.42 13.44 -102.40
N THR A 469 -88.98 12.23 -102.48
CA THR A 469 -90.43 11.97 -102.63
C THR A 469 -91.28 12.49 -101.45
N LEU A 470 -90.70 12.66 -100.26
CA LEU A 470 -91.36 13.02 -98.99
C LEU A 470 -90.98 14.42 -98.46
N ARG A 471 -90.00 15.11 -99.06
CA ARG A 471 -89.39 16.36 -98.56
C ARG A 471 -90.02 17.65 -99.12
N GLU A 472 -91.14 17.55 -99.83
CA GLU A 472 -91.99 18.71 -100.15
C GLU A 472 -92.76 19.27 -98.93
N ALA A 473 -92.44 18.84 -97.69
CA ALA A 473 -93.15 19.19 -96.47
C ALA A 473 -92.24 19.74 -95.32
N VAL A 474 -92.11 21.09 -95.27
CA VAL A 474 -92.10 22.05 -94.10
C VAL A 474 -91.01 21.93 -92.98
N ASP A 475 -90.77 22.80 -91.95
CA ASP A 475 -91.19 24.17 -91.47
C ASP A 475 -90.18 24.74 -90.41
N GLU A 476 -90.29 26.02 -90.05
CA GLU A 476 -89.45 26.88 -89.16
C GLU A 476 -89.58 26.69 -87.62
N GLU A 477 -90.25 25.65 -87.13
CA GLU A 477 -90.48 25.39 -85.67
C GLU A 477 -89.19 25.03 -84.88
N ALA A 478 -88.13 24.62 -85.58
CA ALA A 478 -86.88 24.12 -84.96
C ALA A 478 -86.07 25.19 -84.20
N ILE A 479 -86.33 26.48 -84.44
CA ILE A 479 -85.51 27.58 -83.92
C ILE A 479 -85.87 27.94 -82.48
N GLU A 480 -87.12 27.73 -82.04
CA GLU A 480 -87.50 27.99 -80.63
C GLU A 480 -87.08 26.88 -79.66
N THR A 481 -87.06 25.62 -80.11
CA THR A 481 -86.57 24.49 -79.30
C THR A 481 -85.10 24.65 -78.89
N ALA A 482 -84.30 25.36 -79.69
CA ALA A 482 -82.88 25.59 -79.42
C ALA A 482 -82.64 26.56 -78.25
N LYS A 483 -83.55 27.50 -77.99
CA LYS A 483 -83.40 28.49 -76.90
C LYS A 483 -83.79 27.92 -75.53
N GLU A 484 -84.74 27.00 -75.50
CA GLU A 484 -85.18 26.33 -74.28
C GLU A 484 -84.12 25.36 -73.75
N ARG A 485 -83.48 24.61 -74.65
CA ARG A 485 -82.35 23.71 -74.34
C ARG A 485 -81.16 24.41 -73.69
N LYS A 486 -80.90 25.67 -74.05
CA LYS A 486 -79.80 26.44 -73.45
C LYS A 486 -80.05 26.71 -71.96
N ARG A 487 -81.28 27.05 -71.57
CA ARG A 487 -81.61 27.35 -70.17
C ARG A 487 -81.58 26.11 -69.28
N GLU A 488 -82.00 24.96 -69.80
CA GLU A 488 -81.86 23.68 -69.08
C GLU A 488 -80.40 23.29 -68.86
N ALA A 489 -79.52 23.57 -69.82
CA ALA A 489 -78.09 23.29 -69.69
C ALA A 489 -77.42 24.17 -68.62
N GLU A 490 -77.78 25.46 -68.53
CA GLU A 490 -77.26 26.38 -67.51
C GLU A 490 -77.67 25.91 -66.09
N ALA A 491 -78.92 25.49 -65.89
CA ALA A 491 -79.39 24.95 -64.60
C ALA A 491 -78.86 23.54 -64.26
N TYR A 492 -78.28 22.82 -65.22
CA TYR A 492 -77.62 21.54 -64.98
C TYR A 492 -76.18 21.75 -64.51
N LEU A 493 -75.46 22.73 -65.09
CA LEU A 493 -74.09 23.06 -64.69
C LEU A 493 -74.01 23.50 -63.23
N GLU A 494 -74.95 24.32 -62.78
CA GLU A 494 -74.97 24.83 -61.39
C GLU A 494 -75.14 23.71 -60.34
N ARG A 495 -75.87 22.63 -60.69
CA ARG A 495 -76.00 21.45 -59.82
C ARG A 495 -74.77 20.54 -59.86
N VAL A 496 -74.08 20.48 -61.00
CA VAL A 496 -72.85 19.70 -61.15
C VAL A 496 -71.70 20.34 -60.38
N ASP A 497 -71.67 21.67 -60.30
CA ASP A 497 -70.65 22.39 -59.52
C ASP A 497 -70.75 22.06 -58.02
N GLU A 498 -71.97 22.02 -57.44
CA GLU A 498 -72.20 21.58 -56.06
C GLU A 498 -71.75 20.12 -55.82
N GLU A 499 -72.05 19.21 -56.76
CA GLU A 499 -71.67 17.79 -56.66
C GLU A 499 -70.15 17.58 -56.81
N LEU A 500 -69.47 18.45 -57.57
CA LEU A 500 -68.01 18.43 -57.70
C LEU A 500 -67.30 18.90 -56.43
N GLU A 501 -67.87 19.87 -55.69
CA GLU A 501 -67.35 20.30 -54.39
C GLU A 501 -67.44 19.17 -53.35
N GLU A 502 -68.59 18.49 -53.24
CA GLU A 502 -68.74 17.34 -52.34
C GLU A 502 -67.76 16.20 -52.67
N LEU A 503 -67.56 15.90 -53.96
CA LEU A 503 -66.59 14.89 -54.39
C LEU A 503 -65.14 15.29 -54.10
N ALA A 504 -64.81 16.58 -54.16
CA ALA A 504 -63.48 17.09 -53.83
C ALA A 504 -63.18 16.97 -52.32
N GLU A 505 -64.16 17.25 -51.46
CA GLU A 505 -64.05 17.03 -50.02
C GLU A 505 -63.84 15.55 -49.71
N LYS A 506 -64.66 14.67 -50.31
CA LYS A 506 -64.56 13.22 -50.11
C LYS A 506 -63.22 12.63 -50.61
N ARG A 507 -62.67 13.16 -51.70
CA ARG A 507 -61.33 12.80 -52.18
C ARG A 507 -60.27 13.14 -51.14
N THR A 508 -60.36 14.32 -50.53
CA THR A 508 -59.39 14.79 -49.54
C THR A 508 -59.43 13.92 -48.28
N GLU A 509 -60.63 13.56 -47.82
CA GLU A 509 -60.81 12.63 -46.69
C GLU A 509 -60.19 11.25 -46.97
N LEU A 510 -60.45 10.69 -48.17
CA LEU A 510 -59.88 9.41 -48.58
C LEU A 510 -58.35 9.47 -48.72
N GLN A 511 -57.78 10.57 -49.20
CA GLN A 511 -56.33 10.76 -49.30
C GLN A 511 -55.66 10.78 -47.92
N ASN A 512 -56.26 11.46 -46.94
CA ASN A 512 -55.77 11.47 -45.57
C ASN A 512 -55.83 10.07 -44.93
N ALA A 513 -56.93 9.33 -45.16
CA ALA A 513 -57.06 7.95 -44.67
C ALA A 513 -56.01 7.00 -45.30
N ILE A 514 -55.72 7.15 -46.60
CA ILE A 514 -54.65 6.39 -47.26
C ILE A 514 -53.28 6.71 -46.65
N GLY A 515 -53.01 7.99 -46.35
CA GLY A 515 -51.78 8.39 -45.66
C GLY A 515 -51.64 7.72 -44.29
N GLY A 516 -52.71 7.70 -43.49
CA GLY A 516 -52.71 7.03 -42.18
C GLY A 516 -52.45 5.52 -42.29
N VAL A 517 -53.12 4.83 -43.21
CA VAL A 517 -52.93 3.39 -43.43
C VAL A 517 -51.52 3.06 -43.95
N ARG A 518 -50.91 3.93 -44.77
CA ARG A 518 -49.52 3.76 -45.22
C ARG A 518 -48.54 3.86 -44.06
N GLY A 519 -48.70 4.86 -43.18
CA GLY A 519 -47.86 4.98 -41.98
C GLY A 519 -48.02 3.78 -41.02
N GLU A 520 -49.22 3.23 -40.89
CA GLU A 520 -49.44 1.99 -40.12
C GLU A 520 -48.73 0.78 -40.75
N ILE A 521 -48.70 0.67 -42.07
CA ILE A 521 -47.99 -0.41 -42.79
C ILE A 521 -46.48 -0.27 -42.58
N GLU A 522 -45.92 0.92 -42.74
CA GLU A 522 -44.49 1.19 -42.50
C GLU A 522 -44.10 0.84 -41.06
N GLY A 523 -44.92 1.22 -40.07
CA GLY A 523 -44.69 0.84 -38.67
C GLY A 523 -44.74 -0.68 -38.43
N LEU A 524 -45.64 -1.40 -39.10
CA LEU A 524 -45.71 -2.87 -39.00
C LEU A 524 -44.55 -3.57 -39.69
N GLU A 525 -43.98 -2.97 -40.74
CA GLU A 525 -42.79 -3.48 -41.43
C GLU A 525 -41.54 -3.32 -40.56
N ALA A 526 -41.36 -2.15 -39.94
CA ALA A 526 -40.29 -1.91 -38.96
C ALA A 526 -40.35 -2.91 -37.79
N LEU A 527 -41.54 -3.12 -37.20
CA LEU A 527 -41.72 -4.09 -36.11
C LEU A 527 -41.44 -5.55 -36.56
N ARG A 528 -41.66 -5.88 -37.83
CA ARG A 528 -41.32 -7.21 -38.36
C ARG A 528 -39.82 -7.40 -38.50
N GLU A 529 -39.11 -6.36 -38.91
CA GLU A 529 -37.66 -6.37 -39.02
C GLU A 529 -37.01 -6.47 -37.63
N GLU A 530 -37.49 -5.68 -36.66
CA GLU A 530 -37.05 -5.75 -35.26
C GLU A 530 -37.31 -7.16 -34.66
N ARG A 531 -38.48 -7.75 -34.92
CA ARG A 531 -38.74 -9.13 -34.48
C ARG A 531 -37.78 -10.13 -35.13
N SER A 532 -37.40 -9.90 -36.39
CA SER A 532 -36.47 -10.78 -37.10
C SER A 532 -35.06 -10.70 -36.53
N SER A 533 -34.57 -9.50 -36.20
CA SER A 533 -33.26 -9.34 -35.57
C SER A 533 -33.24 -9.96 -34.17
N LEU A 534 -34.29 -9.73 -33.37
CA LEU A 534 -34.44 -10.33 -32.04
C LEU A 534 -34.47 -11.87 -32.11
N ALA A 535 -35.15 -12.44 -33.09
CA ALA A 535 -35.16 -13.90 -33.29
C ALA A 535 -33.75 -14.45 -33.59
N ALA A 536 -32.98 -13.77 -34.45
CA ALA A 536 -31.59 -14.16 -34.73
C ALA A 536 -30.70 -14.08 -33.49
N THR A 537 -30.90 -13.07 -32.64
CA THR A 537 -30.19 -12.95 -31.35
C THR A 537 -30.55 -14.10 -30.41
N VAL A 538 -31.83 -14.46 -30.31
CA VAL A 538 -32.27 -15.59 -29.49
C VAL A 538 -31.64 -16.89 -29.98
N ASP A 539 -31.66 -17.17 -31.28
CA ASP A 539 -31.05 -18.37 -31.85
C ASP A 539 -29.53 -18.44 -31.53
N SER A 540 -28.82 -17.30 -31.59
CA SER A 540 -27.40 -17.23 -31.22
C SER A 540 -27.17 -17.50 -29.74
N LEU A 541 -28.04 -16.98 -28.86
CA LEU A 541 -27.95 -17.20 -27.42
C LEU A 541 -28.28 -18.64 -27.04
N GLU A 542 -29.26 -19.25 -27.70
CA GLU A 542 -29.60 -20.67 -27.51
C GLU A 542 -28.41 -21.56 -27.91
N SER A 543 -27.76 -21.28 -29.04
CA SER A 543 -26.54 -22.00 -29.45
C SER A 543 -25.41 -21.88 -28.42
N LEU A 544 -25.17 -20.68 -27.88
CA LEU A 544 -24.14 -20.46 -26.87
C LEU A 544 -24.46 -21.18 -25.56
N HIS A 545 -25.75 -21.19 -25.18
CA HIS A 545 -26.21 -21.90 -23.99
C HIS A 545 -26.02 -23.42 -24.13
N GLU A 546 -26.32 -23.99 -25.31
CA GLU A 546 -26.09 -25.41 -25.59
C GLU A 546 -24.61 -25.79 -25.49
N GLU A 547 -23.71 -24.99 -26.08
CA GLU A 547 -22.25 -25.23 -26.00
C GLU A 547 -21.75 -25.14 -24.56
N THR A 548 -22.23 -24.15 -23.80
CA THR A 548 -21.88 -24.00 -22.38
C THR A 548 -22.37 -25.19 -21.55
N ALA A 549 -23.58 -25.67 -21.81
CA ALA A 549 -24.14 -26.85 -21.13
C ALA A 549 -23.35 -28.14 -21.48
N GLU A 550 -22.87 -28.28 -22.71
CA GLU A 550 -22.01 -29.39 -23.13
C GLU A 550 -20.65 -29.35 -22.42
N LEU A 551 -20.04 -28.16 -22.30
CA LEU A 551 -18.80 -27.95 -21.56
C LEU A 551 -18.97 -28.27 -20.07
N GLU A 552 -20.06 -27.82 -19.45
CA GLU A 552 -20.35 -28.12 -18.04
C GLU A 552 -20.51 -29.62 -17.81
N ALA A 553 -21.24 -30.32 -18.69
CA ALA A 553 -21.39 -31.77 -18.61
C ALA A 553 -20.04 -32.48 -18.76
N THR A 554 -19.23 -32.07 -19.74
CA THR A 554 -17.89 -32.63 -19.98
C THR A 554 -16.98 -32.43 -18.77
N TYR A 555 -16.98 -31.24 -18.16
CA TYR A 555 -16.21 -30.96 -16.95
C TYR A 555 -16.68 -31.81 -15.76
N GLY A 556 -18.00 -31.99 -15.61
CA GLY A 556 -18.59 -32.87 -14.62
C GLY A 556 -18.14 -34.32 -14.77
N GLU A 557 -18.16 -34.85 -16.00
CA GLU A 557 -17.71 -36.20 -16.34
C GLU A 557 -16.20 -36.37 -16.10
N LEU A 558 -15.38 -35.43 -16.59
CA LEU A 558 -13.93 -35.46 -16.39
C LEU A 558 -13.57 -35.44 -14.90
N ARG A 559 -14.23 -34.59 -14.10
CA ARG A 559 -14.00 -34.52 -12.65
C ARG A 559 -14.38 -35.83 -11.95
N ALA A 560 -15.47 -36.46 -12.37
CA ALA A 560 -15.89 -37.75 -11.84
C ALA A 560 -14.88 -38.86 -12.20
N GLU A 561 -14.38 -38.86 -13.44
CA GLU A 561 -13.39 -39.82 -13.92
C GLU A 561 -12.04 -39.65 -13.19
N LEU A 562 -11.54 -38.42 -13.09
CA LEU A 562 -10.30 -38.10 -12.36
C LEU A 562 -10.41 -38.48 -10.89
N ARG A 563 -11.56 -38.22 -10.24
CA ARG A 563 -11.79 -38.65 -8.86
C ARG A 563 -11.72 -40.16 -8.72
N GLN A 564 -12.41 -40.91 -9.58
CA GLN A 564 -12.36 -42.37 -9.53
C GLN A 564 -10.95 -42.90 -9.75
N ARG A 565 -10.18 -42.30 -10.66
CA ARG A 565 -8.79 -42.67 -10.90
C ARG A 565 -7.93 -42.42 -9.66
N ASN A 566 -8.05 -41.25 -9.03
CA ASN A 566 -7.29 -40.91 -7.83
C ASN A 566 -7.66 -41.80 -6.63
N VAL A 567 -8.95 -42.10 -6.44
CA VAL A 567 -9.41 -43.02 -5.39
C VAL A 567 -8.81 -44.41 -5.58
N ARG A 568 -8.83 -44.95 -6.81
CA ARG A 568 -8.23 -46.27 -7.11
C ARG A 568 -6.71 -46.29 -6.87
N GLU A 569 -6.00 -45.24 -7.28
CA GLU A 569 -4.56 -45.14 -7.05
C GLU A 569 -4.21 -44.96 -5.57
N LEU A 570 -5.00 -44.17 -4.83
CA LEU A 570 -4.83 -44.01 -3.39
C LEU A 570 -5.10 -45.32 -2.65
N GLU A 571 -6.17 -46.04 -2.99
CA GLU A 571 -6.49 -47.35 -2.43
C GLU A 571 -5.36 -48.35 -2.69
N ARG A 572 -4.86 -48.43 -3.94
CA ARG A 572 -3.71 -49.29 -4.28
C ARG A 572 -2.48 -48.94 -3.44
N THR A 573 -2.13 -47.66 -3.39
CA THR A 573 -0.92 -47.19 -2.68
C THR A 573 -1.05 -47.37 -1.17
N LEU A 574 -2.25 -47.16 -0.61
CA LEU A 574 -2.55 -47.38 0.79
C LEU A 574 -2.39 -48.86 1.17
N ASN A 575 -2.93 -49.78 0.37
CA ASN A 575 -2.77 -51.21 0.61
C ASN A 575 -1.30 -51.65 0.52
N GLU A 576 -0.56 -51.18 -0.49
CA GLU A 576 0.89 -51.45 -0.60
C GLU A 576 1.66 -50.97 0.64
N THR A 577 1.38 -49.75 1.10
CA THR A 577 2.07 -49.16 2.25
C THR A 577 1.66 -49.86 3.55
N PHE A 578 0.38 -50.19 3.68
CA PHE A 578 -0.14 -50.88 4.85
C PHE A 578 0.41 -52.30 4.97
N GLU A 579 0.55 -53.04 3.87
CA GLU A 579 1.20 -54.36 3.86
C GLU A 579 2.67 -54.31 4.31
N LEU A 580 3.40 -53.26 3.93
CA LEU A 580 4.79 -53.06 4.33
C LEU A 580 4.92 -52.84 5.85
N VAL A 581 4.07 -51.97 6.40
CA VAL A 581 4.12 -51.53 7.79
C VAL A 581 3.46 -52.56 8.73
N TYR A 582 2.42 -53.24 8.24
CA TYR A 582 1.63 -54.20 8.98
C TYR A 582 1.91 -55.63 8.54
N GLY A 583 2.97 -56.23 9.08
CA GLY A 583 3.31 -57.64 8.84
C GLY A 583 2.57 -58.67 9.71
N ASN A 584 1.36 -58.36 10.21
CA ASN A 584 0.48 -59.32 10.89
C ASN A 584 -0.68 -59.72 9.96
N ASP A 585 -1.10 -60.98 10.01
CA ASP A 585 -2.01 -61.56 9.01
C ASP A 585 -3.52 -61.34 9.30
N ALA A 586 -3.86 -60.32 10.12
CA ALA A 586 -5.22 -60.10 10.62
C ALA A 586 -6.14 -59.38 9.61
N TYR A 587 -5.57 -58.48 8.81
CA TYR A 587 -6.28 -57.70 7.81
C TYR A 587 -5.99 -58.23 6.39
N SER A 588 -6.93 -57.98 5.48
CA SER A 588 -6.88 -58.44 4.10
C SER A 588 -6.60 -57.30 3.12
N HIS A 589 -7.35 -56.20 3.25
CA HIS A 589 -7.22 -54.99 2.43
C HIS A 589 -8.03 -53.84 3.07
N ILE A 590 -7.78 -52.64 2.57
CA ILE A 590 -8.50 -51.42 2.88
C ILE A 590 -9.24 -50.99 1.60
N GLU A 591 -10.53 -50.72 1.71
CA GLU A 591 -11.35 -50.20 0.62
C GLU A 591 -11.60 -48.70 0.83
N LEU A 592 -11.53 -47.93 -0.26
CA LEU A 592 -11.80 -46.50 -0.27
C LEU A 592 -12.95 -46.21 -1.23
N ASP A 593 -14.06 -45.66 -0.74
CA ASP A 593 -15.20 -45.35 -1.60
C ASP A 593 -15.05 -44.02 -2.37
N GLY A 594 -15.99 -43.72 -3.26
CA GLY A 594 -15.99 -42.48 -4.05
C GLY A 594 -16.19 -41.18 -3.24
N GLN A 595 -16.47 -41.30 -1.94
CA GLN A 595 -16.55 -40.21 -0.97
C GLN A 595 -15.33 -40.17 -0.02
N TYR A 596 -14.30 -40.99 -0.28
CA TYR A 596 -13.12 -41.18 0.56
C TYR A 596 -13.40 -41.79 1.93
N ALA A 597 -14.53 -42.50 2.10
CA ALA A 597 -14.77 -43.29 3.29
C ALA A 597 -13.91 -44.55 3.26
N LEU A 598 -13.23 -44.82 4.38
CA LEU A 598 -12.27 -45.91 4.52
C LEU A 598 -12.92 -47.08 5.26
N THR A 599 -12.80 -48.29 4.71
CA THR A 599 -13.25 -49.53 5.35
C THR A 599 -12.10 -50.52 5.41
N VAL A 600 -11.81 -51.07 6.58
CA VAL A 600 -10.74 -52.06 6.76
C VAL A 600 -11.36 -53.45 6.86
N TYR A 601 -10.90 -54.38 6.02
CA TYR A 601 -11.41 -55.75 6.00
C TYR A 601 -10.47 -56.73 6.69
N GLN A 602 -10.97 -57.48 7.66
CA GLN A 602 -10.24 -58.61 8.24
C GLN A 602 -10.20 -59.82 7.27
N LYS A 603 -9.27 -60.76 7.48
CA LYS A 603 -9.21 -61.99 6.66
C LYS A 603 -10.45 -62.88 6.77
N ASP A 604 -11.20 -62.75 7.85
CA ASP A 604 -12.48 -63.43 8.06
C ASP A 604 -13.64 -62.75 7.30
N GLY A 605 -13.38 -61.62 6.63
CA GLY A 605 -14.33 -60.85 5.82
C GLY A 605 -15.14 -59.81 6.59
N GLU A 606 -14.84 -59.59 7.87
CA GLU A 606 -15.50 -58.55 8.69
C GLU A 606 -15.00 -57.15 8.30
N ALA A 607 -15.94 -56.24 8.05
CA ALA A 607 -15.69 -54.84 7.74
C ALA A 607 -15.63 -54.03 9.04
N LEU A 608 -14.55 -53.29 9.25
CA LEU A 608 -14.31 -52.44 10.40
C LEU A 608 -14.09 -50.99 9.97
N GLU A 609 -14.68 -50.08 10.74
CA GLU A 609 -14.38 -48.65 10.64
C GLU A 609 -13.03 -48.36 11.32
N PRO A 610 -12.24 -47.38 10.83
CA PRO A 610 -10.93 -47.04 11.39
C PRO A 610 -10.92 -46.75 12.89
N GLU A 611 -12.03 -46.26 13.45
CA GLU A 611 -12.21 -46.00 14.88
C GLU A 611 -12.24 -47.28 15.74
N GLN A 612 -12.52 -48.42 15.14
CA GLN A 612 -12.64 -49.72 15.81
C GLN A 612 -11.28 -50.45 15.93
N LEU A 613 -10.23 -49.91 15.31
CA LEU A 613 -8.86 -50.44 15.39
C LEU A 613 -8.25 -50.19 16.78
N SER A 614 -7.31 -51.05 17.20
CA SER A 614 -6.55 -50.81 18.44
C SER A 614 -5.67 -49.55 18.31
N GLY A 615 -5.21 -48.99 19.44
CA GLY A 615 -4.42 -47.76 19.46
C GLY A 615 -3.17 -47.80 18.57
N GLY A 616 -2.43 -48.92 18.59
CA GLY A 616 -1.26 -49.13 17.74
C GLY A 616 -1.61 -49.41 16.27
N GLU A 617 -2.65 -50.21 16.01
CA GLU A 617 -3.14 -50.47 14.65
C GLU A 617 -3.64 -49.20 13.95
N ARG A 618 -4.34 -48.35 14.70
CA ARG A 618 -4.81 -47.06 14.23
C ARG A 618 -3.65 -46.11 13.95
N ALA A 619 -2.56 -46.16 14.73
CA ALA A 619 -1.36 -45.37 14.48
C ALA A 619 -0.67 -45.81 13.17
N LEU A 620 -0.48 -47.12 12.96
CA LEU A 620 0.11 -47.66 11.73
C LEU A 620 -0.77 -47.41 10.50
N PHE A 621 -2.08 -47.52 10.65
CA PHE A 621 -3.04 -47.20 9.59
C PHE A 621 -2.95 -45.73 9.18
N ASN A 622 -2.98 -44.79 10.14
CA ASN A 622 -2.85 -43.36 9.86
C ASN A 622 -1.51 -43.00 9.21
N LEU A 623 -0.44 -43.64 9.66
CA LEU A 623 0.87 -43.47 9.06
C LEU A 623 0.89 -43.98 7.61
N SER A 624 0.36 -45.17 7.36
CA SER A 624 0.26 -45.75 6.02
C SER A 624 -0.57 -44.89 5.08
N LEU A 625 -1.67 -44.31 5.58
CA LEU A 625 -2.50 -43.35 4.85
C LEU A 625 -1.75 -42.07 4.50
N ARG A 626 -1.04 -41.48 5.47
CA ARG A 626 -0.24 -40.29 5.21
C ARG A 626 0.85 -40.56 4.18
N CYS A 627 1.52 -41.70 4.27
CA CYS A 627 2.54 -42.11 3.31
C CYS A 627 1.95 -42.34 1.91
N ALA A 628 0.78 -42.97 1.81
CA ALA A 628 0.11 -43.20 0.54
C ALA A 628 -0.36 -41.89 -0.13
N ILE A 629 -0.91 -40.95 0.66
CA ILE A 629 -1.24 -39.60 0.18
C ILE A 629 0.02 -38.88 -0.28
N TYR A 630 1.08 -38.97 0.51
CA TYR A 630 2.36 -38.34 0.21
C TYR A 630 2.95 -38.86 -1.11
N ARG A 631 2.89 -40.17 -1.33
CA ARG A 631 3.32 -40.82 -2.57
C ARG A 631 2.45 -40.41 -3.77
N LEU A 632 1.13 -40.32 -3.61
CA LEU A 632 0.23 -39.85 -4.67
C LEU A 632 0.52 -38.38 -5.06
N LEU A 633 0.83 -37.52 -4.08
CA LEU A 633 1.26 -36.14 -4.34
C LEU A 633 2.62 -36.10 -5.06
N ALA A 634 3.56 -36.97 -4.69
CA ALA A 634 4.86 -37.06 -5.33
C ALA A 634 4.78 -37.57 -6.79
N GLU A 635 3.92 -38.56 -7.07
CA GLU A 635 3.71 -39.11 -8.42
C GLU A 635 2.89 -38.17 -9.33
N GLY A 636 1.96 -37.37 -8.77
CA GLY A 636 1.13 -36.43 -9.54
C GLY A 636 1.86 -35.15 -9.97
N ILE A 637 2.98 -34.81 -9.34
CA ILE A 637 3.80 -33.63 -9.64
C ILE A 637 4.98 -34.08 -10.50
N GLU A 638 4.75 -34.46 -11.76
CA GLU A 638 5.83 -34.61 -12.73
C GLU A 638 6.43 -33.23 -13.03
N GLY A 639 7.52 -32.89 -12.32
CA GLY A 639 8.51 -31.91 -12.80
C GLY A 639 8.35 -30.43 -12.40
N ALA A 640 7.41 -30.03 -11.55
CA ALA A 640 7.21 -28.60 -11.23
C ALA A 640 7.44 -28.18 -9.76
N ALA A 641 7.41 -29.08 -8.77
CA ALA A 641 7.66 -28.71 -7.38
C ALA A 641 8.43 -29.80 -6.61
N PRO A 642 9.41 -29.44 -5.75
CA PRO A 642 10.04 -30.40 -4.85
C PRO A 642 9.01 -30.93 -3.84
N THR A 643 8.99 -32.25 -3.63
CA THR A 643 8.18 -32.88 -2.57
C THR A 643 8.53 -32.24 -1.21
N PRO A 644 7.55 -31.84 -0.38
CA PRO A 644 7.81 -31.18 0.91
C PRO A 644 8.65 -32.03 1.90
N PRO A 645 9.20 -31.50 2.99
CA PRO A 645 9.76 -32.37 4.03
C PRO A 645 8.65 -33.19 4.72
N LEU A 646 8.94 -34.43 5.11
CA LEU A 646 8.05 -35.22 5.98
C LEU A 646 8.49 -35.06 7.42
N ILE A 647 7.59 -34.61 8.30
CA ILE A 647 7.88 -34.45 9.74
C ILE A 647 6.97 -35.42 10.51
N LEU A 648 7.59 -36.30 11.29
CA LEU A 648 6.90 -37.27 12.16
C LEU A 648 7.20 -36.92 13.60
N ASP A 649 6.18 -36.49 14.35
CA ASP A 649 6.29 -36.18 15.77
C ASP A 649 5.83 -37.37 16.61
N GLU A 650 6.77 -37.99 17.32
CA GLU A 650 6.58 -39.14 18.21
C GLU A 650 5.75 -40.29 17.59
N PRO A 651 6.14 -40.81 16.41
CA PRO A 651 5.37 -41.83 15.69
C PRO A 651 5.35 -43.21 16.38
N THR A 652 6.22 -43.44 17.38
CA THR A 652 6.36 -44.71 18.10
C THR A 652 5.40 -44.84 19.29
N VAL A 653 4.71 -43.77 19.67
CA VAL A 653 3.78 -43.82 20.80
C VAL A 653 2.66 -44.79 20.45
N PHE A 654 2.47 -45.81 21.30
CA PHE A 654 1.54 -46.94 21.11
C PHE A 654 1.98 -48.04 20.13
N LEU A 655 3.21 -48.03 19.63
CA LEU A 655 3.79 -49.13 18.84
C LEU A 655 4.58 -50.12 19.72
N ASP A 656 4.66 -51.38 19.30
CA ASP A 656 5.60 -52.34 19.88
C ASP A 656 6.92 -52.33 19.08
N SER A 657 7.99 -52.90 19.63
CA SER A 657 9.31 -52.90 18.99
C SER A 657 9.31 -53.55 17.60
N GLY A 658 8.43 -54.53 17.35
CA GLY A 658 8.28 -55.13 16.02
C GLY A 658 7.71 -54.17 14.99
N HIS A 659 6.78 -53.29 15.39
CA HIS A 659 6.22 -52.24 14.54
C HIS A 659 7.15 -51.03 14.42
N VAL A 660 7.97 -50.72 15.44
CA VAL A 660 9.00 -49.67 15.36
C VAL A 660 10.08 -50.05 14.34
N SER A 661 10.54 -51.30 14.32
CA SER A 661 11.49 -51.75 13.29
C SER A 661 10.93 -51.62 11.87
N ARG A 662 9.63 -51.87 11.65
CA ARG A 662 8.98 -51.68 10.32
C ARG A 662 8.76 -50.22 9.94
N LEU A 663 8.66 -49.33 10.93
CA LEU A 663 8.62 -47.89 10.69
C LEU A 663 9.94 -47.41 10.06
N VAL A 664 11.08 -47.98 10.47
CA VAL A 664 12.38 -47.72 9.85
C VAL A 664 12.37 -48.11 8.37
N ASP A 665 11.89 -49.33 8.06
CA ASP A 665 11.79 -49.83 6.68
C ASP A 665 10.91 -48.92 5.79
N LEU A 666 9.78 -48.44 6.33
CA LEU A 666 8.90 -47.49 5.64
C LEU A 666 9.61 -46.16 5.34
N VAL A 667 10.35 -45.62 6.29
CA VAL A 667 11.09 -44.36 6.13
C VAL A 667 12.15 -44.50 5.04
N GLU A 668 12.82 -45.65 4.95
CA GLU A 668 13.76 -45.95 3.87
C GLU A 668 13.06 -46.03 2.50
N GLU A 669 11.91 -46.71 2.41
CA GLU A 669 11.14 -46.77 1.17
C GLU A 669 10.65 -45.38 0.72
N MET A 670 10.18 -44.54 1.65
CA MET A 670 9.76 -43.16 1.36
C MET A 670 10.89 -42.32 0.74
N ARG A 671 12.13 -42.51 1.18
CA ARG A 671 13.29 -41.89 0.51
C ARG A 671 13.45 -42.37 -0.92
N GLY A 672 13.24 -43.67 -1.16
CA GLY A 672 13.22 -44.27 -2.50
C GLY A 672 12.17 -43.66 -3.43
N PHE A 673 11.01 -43.27 -2.88
CA PHE A 673 9.91 -42.61 -3.61
C PHE A 673 10.11 -41.09 -3.82
N GLY A 674 11.23 -40.52 -3.37
CA GLY A 674 11.61 -39.13 -3.67
C GLY A 674 11.44 -38.15 -2.50
N VAL A 675 11.03 -38.60 -1.31
CA VAL A 675 11.01 -37.75 -0.11
C VAL A 675 12.43 -37.42 0.31
N ARG A 676 12.91 -36.21 -0.02
CA ARG A 676 14.31 -35.81 0.18
C ARG A 676 14.69 -35.59 1.64
N GLN A 677 13.73 -35.14 2.46
CA GLN A 677 13.98 -34.78 3.85
C GLN A 677 12.90 -35.35 4.74
N ILE A 678 13.31 -36.18 5.71
CA ILE A 678 12.44 -36.77 6.72
C ILE A 678 12.99 -36.37 8.08
N LEU A 679 12.18 -35.70 8.90
CA LEU A 679 12.50 -35.35 10.29
C LEU A 679 11.62 -36.19 11.21
N ILE A 680 12.24 -36.91 12.14
CA ILE A 680 11.53 -37.72 13.12
C ILE A 680 11.90 -37.24 14.50
N VAL A 681 10.90 -36.89 15.30
CA VAL A 681 11.05 -36.64 16.73
C VAL A 681 10.65 -37.92 17.43
N SER A 682 11.58 -38.55 18.14
CA SER A 682 11.27 -39.74 18.93
C SER A 682 12.23 -39.88 20.11
N HIS A 683 11.74 -40.53 21.16
CA HIS A 683 12.54 -41.01 22.29
C HIS A 683 12.89 -42.51 22.18
N ASP A 684 12.60 -43.16 21.05
CA ASP A 684 12.84 -44.59 20.85
C ASP A 684 14.26 -44.88 20.30
N ASP A 685 14.99 -45.75 21.00
CA ASP A 685 16.39 -46.07 20.68
C ASP A 685 16.57 -46.76 19.31
N GLU A 686 15.58 -47.52 18.82
CA GLU A 686 15.67 -48.18 17.50
C GLU A 686 15.65 -47.14 16.38
N LEU A 687 14.85 -46.08 16.52
CA LEU A 687 14.80 -44.97 15.56
C LEU A 687 16.03 -44.07 15.65
N VAL A 688 16.54 -43.83 16.86
CA VAL A 688 17.79 -43.07 17.07
C VAL A 688 18.95 -43.75 16.35
N GLY A 689 19.04 -45.08 16.42
CA GLY A 689 20.09 -45.86 15.75
C GLY A 689 19.98 -45.89 14.22
N ALA A 690 18.81 -45.62 13.64
CA ALA A 690 18.57 -45.63 12.21
C ALA A 690 18.74 -44.25 11.53
N ALA A 691 18.87 -43.16 12.30
CA ALA A 691 18.99 -41.82 11.75
C ALA A 691 20.37 -41.57 11.12
N ASP A 692 20.45 -40.74 10.07
CA ASP A 692 21.75 -40.28 9.53
C ASP A 692 22.36 -39.17 10.40
N GLN A 693 21.51 -38.29 10.92
CA GLN A 693 21.87 -37.16 11.77
C GLN A 693 20.99 -37.14 13.01
N LEU A 694 21.61 -36.98 14.18
CA LEU A 694 20.93 -36.92 15.46
C LEU A 694 20.94 -35.49 16.00
N VAL A 695 19.77 -35.04 16.46
CA VAL A 695 19.61 -33.75 17.15
C VAL A 695 19.08 -34.04 18.54
N THR A 696 19.96 -34.01 19.54
CA THR A 696 19.62 -34.30 20.93
C THR A 696 19.20 -33.01 21.63
N VAL A 697 18.05 -33.03 22.30
CA VAL A 697 17.53 -31.90 23.07
C VAL A 697 17.50 -32.29 24.54
N GLU A 698 18.36 -31.65 25.33
CA GLU A 698 18.42 -31.84 26.78
C GLU A 698 17.78 -30.63 27.48
N LYS A 699 16.93 -30.87 28.48
CA LYS A 699 16.32 -29.81 29.28
C LYS A 699 16.96 -29.78 30.66
N ASP A 700 17.60 -28.68 31.02
CA ASP A 700 18.05 -28.45 32.39
C ASP A 700 16.83 -28.20 33.29
N PRO A 701 16.49 -29.11 34.22
CA PRO A 701 15.30 -29.01 35.05
C PRO A 701 15.40 -27.88 36.09
N ARG A 702 16.60 -27.36 36.36
CA ARG A 702 16.81 -26.27 37.33
C ARG A 702 16.61 -24.90 36.68
N THR A 703 17.00 -24.75 35.43
CA THR A 703 16.91 -23.46 34.71
C THR A 703 15.75 -23.40 33.73
N ASN A 704 15.07 -24.52 33.47
CA ASN A 704 14.05 -24.69 32.41
C ASN A 704 14.55 -24.28 31.01
N ARG A 705 15.87 -24.24 30.81
CA ARG A 705 16.48 -24.00 29.50
C ARG A 705 16.76 -25.32 28.81
N SER A 706 16.48 -25.38 27.52
CA SER A 706 16.84 -26.53 26.69
C SER A 706 18.12 -26.22 25.91
N THR A 707 19.04 -27.17 25.89
CA THR A 707 20.26 -27.16 25.07
C THR A 707 20.14 -28.19 23.97
N VAL A 708 20.59 -27.83 22.77
CA VAL A 708 20.50 -28.69 21.59
C VAL A 708 21.92 -29.01 21.11
N THR A 709 22.21 -30.30 20.94
CA THR A 709 23.46 -30.78 20.34
C THR A 709 23.15 -31.52 19.05
N ARG A 710 24.04 -31.41 18.06
CA ARG A 710 23.94 -32.11 16.76
C ARG A 710 25.12 -33.04 16.61
N GLU A 711 24.85 -34.31 16.33
CA GLU A 711 25.86 -35.36 16.22
C GLU A 711 25.61 -36.22 14.98
N ASP A 712 26.68 -36.66 14.32
CA ASP A 712 26.57 -37.64 13.23
C ASP A 712 26.37 -39.03 13.84
N ALA A 713 25.25 -39.67 13.51
CA ALA A 713 24.84 -40.95 14.11
C ALA A 713 25.83 -42.10 13.85
N ALA A 714 26.64 -42.00 12.79
CA ALA A 714 27.63 -43.01 12.40
C ALA A 714 28.79 -43.22 13.40
N GLY A 715 28.91 -42.38 14.44
CA GLY A 715 29.96 -42.45 15.46
C GLY A 715 29.50 -42.86 16.87
N LEU A 716 28.21 -43.08 17.10
CA LEU A 716 27.64 -43.34 18.43
C LEU A 716 27.51 -44.84 18.69
N ASP A 717 28.11 -45.30 19.80
CA ASP A 717 27.91 -46.67 20.31
C ASP A 717 26.58 -46.70 21.04
N VAL A 718 25.56 -47.39 20.49
CA VAL A 718 24.18 -47.44 21.02
C VAL A 718 24.14 -47.85 22.51
N ALA A 719 25.18 -48.53 23.00
CA ALA A 719 25.33 -48.89 24.41
C ALA A 719 25.64 -47.71 25.36
N SER A 720 26.13 -46.56 24.88
CA SER A 720 26.45 -45.41 25.74
C SER A 720 25.27 -44.50 26.05
N LEU A 721 24.13 -44.65 25.36
CA LEU A 721 22.91 -43.87 25.58
C LEU A 721 21.99 -44.50 26.64
N ALA A 722 22.25 -45.74 27.05
CA ALA A 722 21.41 -46.48 28.00
C ALA A 722 21.75 -46.23 29.48
N ASP A 723 22.74 -45.39 29.79
CA ASP A 723 23.30 -45.23 31.16
C ASP A 723 23.20 -43.81 31.76
N ASP A 724 22.36 -42.92 31.20
CA ASP A 724 22.01 -41.62 31.81
C ASP A 724 20.49 -41.40 31.98
#